data_AF-A0A351ZXR4-F1
#
_entry.id   AF-A0A351ZXR4-F1
#
_cell.length_a   1.000
_cell.length_b   1.000
_cell.length_c   1.000
_cell.angle_alpha   90.00
_cell.angle_beta   90.00
_cell.angle_gamma   90.00
#
_symmetry.space_group_name_H-M   'P 1'
#
loop_
_entity.id
_entity.type
_entity.pdbx_description
1 polymer ?
#
loop_
_entity_poly.entity_id
_entity_poly.type
_entity_poly.pdbx_seq_one_letter_code
_entity_poly.pdbx_strand_id
1 'polypeptide(L)'
;TRHAHRLAAGLMSFLQAWTNVPEIATLFDIIHAQTSLLAAGDPSACAEFESVLGEWFTKKLTIRKEKLSKSSRQHDLPGEPDKGLQSIAEMLRITWNTEAEEHQLTVAQGIAVLAERAAQEYAEIKRRRNVMDFDDMIDDATKLLSNPDVAPIIRGSISHIMIDEFQDTDPTQFHLLELLAPALHDASIAGPNVFVVGDDKQSIYGFRNADVRLFRRARRSIRRANAAVTADDDGLRPLTESYRMHQDLAASVNTICRHAFGIVSPPDDDDELSFDVAYMALTAAVERSTSPRLSSTCVLEITPEALEVASEFDHLAAHLVQMLDEQNGVDVFEKHVASRRARPGDIAVLVRNNSAKSQLADALRRRSLPYTIYGGRSFFSRPEIADVRAALSAAIDPRNDLATATALRSPLLRCPDVDIVRASLRGRKTSLQDGLADLVSSGEASSEAVFAVGFFEHLRTLIAVQPVSDVIGPMLDHCRWHAAVARDARYTQMVANIDKLIDICRRAEQNRSASLADVLAAVSEPERDLEAEGTVMSTDNAIHVMTIHASKGLEFPIVALADLGSSGRTAPFIISDQIGPTIKTPSEIVPAENARAILERPPALSHVVNQELDRERDEAEQRRLLYVALTRAKAHLVLCLPSPDVKDAAKGLTGILNAATAQAGPWTRVTCTENIAVEGYRGTGRTAGPITVAFEPLVAPQPLIMTASALNKSASAHTSSVRRRILGTENASTAYGTAVHAALAEVIRSVGLLDDQEIVQRIVSVMKAHDLDRDKARKATAEVLAVVDHALVRQHADVLRTAVIEGTLTALHQETIIEGVLDLRLTARDGAVEIWDWKTNVVRSARHTIEVAESYATQMRSYAWLCMQAVPGCERVRTRLVFTKAAAEGHEVIDVTHDWDAGNLSPLVAE
;
A
#
# COMPACT_ATOMS: atom_id res chain seq x y z
N THR A 1 -35.63 18.94 14.55
CA THR A 1 -35.25 20.31 14.11
C THR A 1 -34.38 20.36 12.86
N ARG A 2 -33.14 19.82 12.82
CA ARG A 2 -32.28 19.88 11.61
C ARG A 2 -32.92 19.30 10.35
N HIS A 3 -33.59 18.14 10.46
CA HIS A 3 -34.35 17.54 9.37
C HIS A 3 -35.53 18.38 8.91
N ALA A 4 -36.27 18.99 9.84
CA ALA A 4 -37.33 19.93 9.54
C ALA A 4 -36.76 21.16 8.80
N HIS A 5 -35.61 21.68 9.22
CA HIS A 5 -34.93 22.79 8.52
C HIS A 5 -34.54 22.40 7.08
N ARG A 6 -33.91 21.24 6.87
CA ARG A 6 -33.54 20.75 5.52
C ARG A 6 -34.77 20.52 4.63
N LEU A 7 -35.83 19.91 5.19
CA LEU A 7 -37.08 19.72 4.45
C LEU A 7 -37.75 21.04 4.10
N ALA A 8 -37.77 22.01 5.04
CA ALA A 8 -38.31 23.34 4.79
C ALA A 8 -37.55 24.05 3.67
N ALA A 9 -36.21 24.07 3.73
CA ALA A 9 -35.36 24.65 2.69
C ALA A 9 -35.55 23.96 1.32
N GLY A 10 -35.61 22.63 1.29
CA GLY A 10 -35.85 21.86 0.06
C GLY A 10 -37.24 22.08 -0.52
N LEU A 11 -38.28 22.16 0.32
CA LEU A 11 -39.64 22.52 -0.10
C LEU A 11 -39.72 23.94 -0.63
N MET A 12 -38.93 24.90 -0.10
CA MET A 12 -38.85 26.23 -0.68
C MET A 12 -38.30 26.17 -2.11
N SER A 13 -37.14 25.52 -2.32
CA SER A 13 -36.57 25.37 -3.66
C SER A 13 -37.53 24.65 -4.60
N PHE A 14 -38.24 23.63 -4.12
CA PHE A 14 -39.26 22.91 -4.89
C PHE A 14 -40.46 23.79 -5.26
N LEU A 15 -40.98 24.62 -4.35
CA LEU A 15 -42.18 25.42 -4.60
C LEU A 15 -41.90 26.74 -5.35
N GLN A 16 -40.64 27.16 -5.43
CA GLN A 16 -40.25 28.48 -5.94
C GLN A 16 -40.83 28.80 -7.33
N ALA A 17 -40.87 27.81 -8.23
CA ALA A 17 -41.39 27.99 -9.60
C ALA A 17 -42.92 28.18 -9.68
N TRP A 18 -43.65 27.91 -8.59
CA TRP A 18 -45.12 27.97 -8.52
C TRP A 18 -45.63 29.09 -7.61
N THR A 19 -44.77 30.03 -7.21
CA THR A 19 -45.12 31.21 -6.41
C THR A 19 -46.03 32.20 -7.16
N ASN A 20 -46.31 31.96 -8.43
CA ASN A 20 -47.36 32.67 -9.20
C ASN A 20 -48.79 32.26 -8.80
N VAL A 21 -48.98 31.13 -8.12
CA VAL A 21 -50.27 30.70 -7.56
C VAL A 21 -50.43 31.31 -6.16
N PRO A 22 -51.47 32.14 -5.88
CA PRO A 22 -51.57 32.90 -4.63
C PRO A 22 -51.51 32.05 -3.35
N GLU A 23 -52.17 30.89 -3.35
CA GLU A 23 -52.15 29.97 -2.20
C GLU A 23 -50.78 29.31 -2.01
N ILE A 24 -50.03 29.05 -3.10
CA ILE A 24 -48.67 28.50 -3.04
C ILE A 24 -47.68 29.56 -2.59
N ALA A 25 -47.84 30.83 -3.00
CA ALA A 25 -47.04 31.94 -2.49
C ALA A 25 -47.20 32.10 -0.97
N THR A 26 -48.44 31.99 -0.48
CA THR A 26 -48.73 32.04 0.96
C THR A 26 -48.07 30.87 1.71
N LEU A 27 -48.14 29.66 1.15
CA LEU A 27 -47.45 28.49 1.70
C LEU A 27 -45.92 28.68 1.70
N PHE A 28 -45.36 29.23 0.62
CA PHE A 28 -43.93 29.52 0.50
C PHE A 28 -43.47 30.48 1.60
N ASP A 29 -44.21 31.55 1.86
CA ASP A 29 -43.89 32.51 2.92
C ASP A 29 -43.97 31.88 4.33
N ILE A 30 -44.97 31.02 4.57
CA ILE A 30 -45.10 30.26 5.83
C ILE A 30 -43.88 29.35 6.03
N ILE A 31 -43.49 28.58 5.00
CA ILE A 31 -42.33 27.69 5.06
C ILE A 31 -41.04 28.49 5.23
N HIS A 32 -40.91 29.65 4.57
CA HIS A 32 -39.75 30.53 4.69
C HIS A 32 -39.57 31.07 6.12
N ALA A 33 -40.65 31.52 6.76
CA ALA A 33 -40.62 31.96 8.15
C ALA A 33 -40.20 30.83 9.10
N GLN A 34 -40.76 29.63 8.91
CA GLN A 34 -40.41 28.45 9.70
C GLN A 34 -38.96 28.02 9.47
N THR A 35 -38.44 28.13 8.25
CA THR A 35 -37.04 27.79 7.92
C THR A 35 -36.06 28.60 8.79
N SER A 36 -36.32 29.89 8.98
CA SER A 36 -35.45 30.76 9.79
C SER A 36 -35.48 30.39 11.28
N LEU A 37 -36.65 30.03 11.82
CA LEU A 37 -36.79 29.59 13.22
C LEU A 37 -36.17 28.21 13.45
N LEU A 38 -36.33 27.30 12.50
CA LEU A 38 -35.72 25.97 12.52
C LEU A 38 -34.19 26.04 12.41
N ALA A 39 -33.65 27.00 11.65
CA ALA A 39 -32.21 27.27 11.58
C ALA A 39 -31.65 27.73 12.93
N ALA A 40 -32.42 28.51 13.70
CA ALA A 40 -32.06 28.96 15.04
C ALA A 40 -32.21 27.88 16.13
N GLY A 41 -32.66 26.67 15.76
CA GLY A 41 -32.74 25.53 16.67
C GLY A 41 -33.96 25.50 17.59
N ASP A 42 -34.98 26.34 17.36
CA ASP A 42 -36.19 26.38 18.19
C ASP A 42 -36.98 25.06 18.11
N PRO A 43 -37.15 24.31 19.24
CA PRO A 43 -37.92 23.07 19.25
C PRO A 43 -39.40 23.27 18.92
N SER A 44 -39.98 24.42 19.26
CA SER A 44 -41.40 24.71 19.01
C SER A 44 -41.70 24.88 17.52
N ALA A 45 -40.76 25.43 16.76
CA ALA A 45 -40.84 25.57 15.31
C ALA A 45 -40.94 24.22 14.59
N CYS A 46 -40.38 23.14 15.16
CA CYS A 46 -40.49 21.80 14.58
C CYS A 46 -41.92 21.29 14.61
N ALA A 47 -42.62 21.46 15.74
CA ALA A 47 -44.01 21.05 15.89
C ALA A 47 -44.96 21.89 15.02
N GLU A 48 -44.71 23.20 14.90
CA GLU A 48 -45.46 24.07 13.99
C GLU A 48 -45.25 23.68 12.53
N PHE A 49 -44.01 23.41 12.13
CA PHE A 49 -43.69 22.97 10.77
C PHE A 49 -44.32 21.61 10.43
N GLU A 50 -44.35 20.65 11.36
CA GLU A 50 -45.07 19.38 11.18
C GLU A 50 -46.58 19.59 10.99
N SER A 51 -47.17 20.55 11.71
CA SER A 51 -48.57 20.95 11.52
C SER A 51 -48.81 21.48 10.10
N VAL A 52 -47.95 22.37 9.62
CA VAL A 52 -47.99 22.91 8.24
C VAL A 52 -47.90 21.77 7.21
N LEU A 53 -46.99 20.81 7.41
CA LEU A 53 -46.85 19.64 6.54
C LEU A 53 -48.13 18.79 6.50
N GLY A 54 -48.73 18.52 7.66
CA GLY A 54 -49.97 17.76 7.76
C GLY A 54 -51.17 18.46 7.11
N GLU A 55 -51.23 19.78 7.26
CA GLU A 55 -52.30 20.64 6.78
C GLU A 55 -52.27 20.86 5.26
N TRP A 56 -51.09 21.11 4.70
CA TRP A 56 -50.95 21.50 3.28
C TRP A 56 -50.62 20.34 2.35
N PHE A 57 -49.95 19.30 2.84
CA PHE A 57 -49.41 18.24 2.00
C PHE A 57 -50.06 16.87 2.27
N THR A 58 -50.10 16.04 1.23
CA THR A 58 -50.45 14.61 1.35
C THR A 58 -49.26 13.81 1.92
N LYS A 59 -49.44 12.49 2.09
CA LYS A 59 -48.33 11.62 2.49
C LYS A 59 -47.15 11.67 1.50
N LYS A 60 -47.43 11.84 0.21
CA LYS A 60 -46.43 11.94 -0.85
C LYS A 60 -45.91 13.37 -1.10
N LEU A 61 -46.15 14.29 -0.15
CA LEU A 61 -45.78 15.70 -0.28
C LEU A 61 -46.36 16.42 -1.51
N THR A 62 -47.52 15.97 -2.02
CA THR A 62 -48.29 16.75 -3.00
C THR A 62 -49.25 17.70 -2.30
N ILE A 63 -49.52 18.88 -2.87
CA ILE A 63 -50.41 19.87 -2.27
C ILE A 63 -51.84 19.33 -2.23
N ARG A 64 -52.51 19.42 -1.06
CA ARG A 64 -53.90 19.01 -0.90
C ARG A 64 -54.81 19.92 -1.70
N LYS A 65 -55.63 19.32 -2.59
CA LYS A 65 -56.60 20.06 -3.43
C LYS A 65 -57.53 20.96 -2.61
N GLU A 66 -57.83 20.58 -1.37
CA GLU A 66 -58.67 21.31 -0.41
C GLU A 66 -58.14 22.71 -0.06
N LYS A 67 -56.82 22.92 -0.17
CA LYS A 67 -56.15 24.20 0.10
C LYS A 67 -56.09 25.13 -1.10
N LEU A 68 -56.58 24.69 -2.25
CA LEU A 68 -56.54 25.43 -3.51
C LEU A 68 -57.96 25.82 -3.97
N SER A 69 -58.13 27.07 -4.38
CA SER A 69 -59.35 27.56 -5.01
C SER A 69 -59.64 26.86 -6.36
N LYS A 70 -60.87 26.96 -6.85
CA LYS A 70 -61.26 26.35 -8.14
C LYS A 70 -60.45 26.87 -9.33
N SER A 71 -60.03 28.13 -9.30
CA SER A 71 -59.16 28.75 -10.31
C SER A 71 -57.72 28.25 -10.21
N SER A 72 -57.17 28.14 -8.99
CA SER A 72 -55.79 27.67 -8.77
C SER A 72 -55.58 26.20 -9.14
N ARG A 73 -56.64 25.38 -9.10
CA ARG A 73 -56.61 23.97 -9.55
C ARG A 73 -56.47 23.80 -11.07
N GLN A 74 -56.62 24.88 -11.85
CA GLN A 74 -56.43 24.86 -13.31
C GLN A 74 -54.98 25.16 -13.73
N HIS A 75 -54.13 25.61 -12.79
CA HIS A 75 -52.70 25.75 -13.01
C HIS A 75 -52.02 24.37 -13.03
N ASP A 76 -50.89 24.29 -13.72
CA ASP A 76 -50.01 23.12 -13.64
C ASP A 76 -49.32 23.11 -12.27
N LEU A 77 -49.83 22.29 -11.37
CA LEU A 77 -49.40 22.24 -9.97
C LEU A 77 -48.12 21.39 -9.83
N PRO A 78 -47.28 21.67 -8.82
CA PRO A 78 -46.11 20.85 -8.56
C PRO A 78 -46.54 19.39 -8.28
N GLY A 79 -45.86 18.46 -8.95
CA GLY A 79 -46.06 17.03 -8.79
C GLY A 79 -45.52 16.51 -7.45
N GLU A 80 -45.08 15.26 -7.44
CA GLU A 80 -44.37 14.72 -6.29
C GLU A 80 -42.94 15.30 -6.24
N PRO A 81 -42.45 15.82 -5.09
CA PRO A 81 -41.06 16.21 -4.96
C PRO A 81 -40.14 14.99 -5.07
N ASP A 82 -38.83 15.20 -5.20
CA ASP A 82 -37.88 14.10 -5.31
C ASP A 82 -37.97 13.12 -4.11
N LYS A 83 -37.50 11.90 -4.34
CA LYS A 83 -37.54 10.84 -3.31
C LYS A 83 -36.77 11.20 -2.04
N GLY A 84 -35.77 12.08 -2.11
CA GLY A 84 -35.01 12.53 -0.95
C GLY A 84 -35.87 13.38 -0.01
N LEU A 85 -36.59 14.37 -0.54
CA LEU A 85 -37.53 15.18 0.25
C LEU A 85 -38.67 14.33 0.84
N GLN A 86 -39.17 13.35 0.07
CA GLN A 86 -40.18 12.41 0.56
C GLN A 86 -39.64 11.57 1.73
N SER A 87 -38.42 11.03 1.63
CA SER A 87 -37.80 10.28 2.72
C SER A 87 -37.58 11.12 3.97
N ILE A 88 -37.16 12.39 3.84
CA ILE A 88 -37.00 13.30 4.99
C ILE A 88 -38.36 13.54 5.68
N ALA A 89 -39.43 13.74 4.92
CA ALA A 89 -40.76 13.91 5.49
C ALA A 89 -41.33 12.63 6.11
N GLU A 90 -41.00 11.46 5.58
CA GLU A 90 -41.33 10.17 6.21
C GLU A 90 -40.61 10.03 7.54
N MET A 91 -39.33 10.38 7.62
CA MET A 91 -38.56 10.35 8.87
C MET A 91 -39.16 11.26 9.96
N LEU A 92 -39.60 12.47 9.61
CA LEU A 92 -40.28 13.37 10.56
C LEU A 92 -41.61 12.81 11.08
N ARG A 93 -42.21 11.85 10.38
CA ARG A 93 -43.46 11.20 10.78
C ARG A 93 -43.22 9.94 11.62
N ILE A 94 -41.98 9.48 11.76
CA ILE A 94 -41.65 8.34 12.61
C ILE A 94 -41.70 8.81 14.05
N THR A 95 -42.63 8.22 14.80
CA THR A 95 -42.82 8.53 16.21
C THR A 95 -42.13 7.49 17.09
N TRP A 96 -41.87 7.88 18.34
CA TRP A 96 -41.36 6.97 19.35
C TRP A 96 -42.28 5.75 19.50
N ASN A 97 -41.71 4.54 19.35
CA ASN A 97 -42.41 3.27 19.56
C ASN A 97 -41.71 2.47 20.67
N THR A 98 -42.29 2.47 21.87
CA THR A 98 -41.70 1.85 23.06
C THR A 98 -41.28 0.39 22.84
N GLU A 99 -42.10 -0.44 22.17
CA GLU A 99 -41.76 -1.85 21.96
C GLU A 99 -40.55 -2.01 21.03
N ALA A 100 -40.47 -1.19 19.98
CA ALA A 100 -39.35 -1.21 19.05
C ALA A 100 -38.05 -0.69 19.71
N GLU A 101 -38.15 0.33 20.56
CA GLU A 101 -37.02 0.89 21.31
C GLU A 101 -36.52 -0.07 22.39
N GLU A 102 -37.42 -0.73 23.14
CA GLU A 102 -37.06 -1.77 24.11
C GLU A 102 -36.35 -2.95 23.43
N HIS A 103 -36.77 -3.30 22.21
CA HIS A 103 -36.10 -4.33 21.42
C HIS A 103 -34.67 -3.90 21.03
N GLN A 104 -34.49 -2.69 20.50
CA GLN A 104 -33.16 -2.15 20.18
C GLN A 104 -32.26 -2.12 21.42
N LEU A 105 -32.78 -1.66 22.57
CA LEU A 105 -32.04 -1.61 23.83
C LEU A 105 -31.61 -3.01 24.29
N THR A 106 -32.50 -3.99 24.21
CA THR A 106 -32.19 -5.38 24.60
C THR A 106 -31.08 -5.96 23.72
N VAL A 107 -31.15 -5.73 22.41
CA VAL A 107 -30.11 -6.19 21.47
C VAL A 107 -28.79 -5.46 21.72
N ALA A 108 -28.83 -4.14 21.88
CA ALA A 108 -27.66 -3.31 22.19
C ALA A 108 -26.94 -3.79 23.46
N GLN A 109 -27.69 -4.08 24.53
CA GLN A 109 -27.15 -4.64 25.77
C GLN A 109 -26.53 -6.01 25.56
N GLY A 110 -27.19 -6.90 24.81
CA GLY A 110 -26.64 -8.22 24.48
C GLY A 110 -25.33 -8.13 23.70
N ILE A 111 -25.25 -7.24 22.71
CA ILE A 111 -24.03 -6.96 21.94
C ILE A 111 -22.94 -6.41 22.85
N ALA A 112 -23.25 -5.46 23.72
CA ALA A 112 -22.28 -4.86 24.64
C ALA A 112 -21.65 -5.91 25.57
N VAL A 113 -22.48 -6.78 26.18
CA VAL A 113 -22.00 -7.87 27.06
C VAL A 113 -21.09 -8.84 26.29
N LEU A 114 -21.47 -9.20 25.06
CA LEU A 114 -20.67 -10.10 24.23
C LEU A 114 -19.34 -9.44 23.81
N ALA A 115 -19.37 -8.18 23.40
CA ALA A 115 -18.19 -7.42 22.99
C ALA A 115 -17.21 -7.25 24.16
N GLU A 116 -17.71 -6.93 25.35
CA GLU A 116 -16.89 -6.81 26.57
C GLU A 116 -16.19 -8.14 26.89
N ARG A 117 -16.95 -9.25 26.88
CA ARG A 117 -16.37 -10.57 27.12
C ARG A 117 -15.33 -10.96 26.07
N ALA A 118 -15.62 -10.71 24.79
CA ALA A 118 -14.68 -10.97 23.71
C ALA A 118 -13.40 -10.13 23.85
N ALA A 119 -13.52 -8.85 24.22
CA ALA A 119 -12.37 -7.97 24.46
C ALA A 119 -11.52 -8.46 25.65
N GLN A 120 -12.14 -8.92 26.74
CA GLN A 120 -11.44 -9.50 27.89
C GLN A 120 -10.67 -10.78 27.52
N GLU A 121 -11.33 -11.72 26.85
CA GLU A 121 -10.70 -12.97 26.38
C GLU A 121 -9.56 -12.69 25.40
N TYR A 122 -9.75 -11.73 24.49
CA TYR A 122 -8.70 -11.30 23.56
C TYR A 122 -7.49 -10.69 24.27
N ALA A 123 -7.71 -9.80 25.23
CA ALA A 123 -6.65 -9.20 26.04
C ALA A 123 -5.90 -10.25 26.88
N GLU A 124 -6.57 -11.29 27.38
CA GLU A 124 -5.89 -12.42 28.03
C GLU A 124 -5.00 -13.20 27.07
N ILE A 125 -5.48 -13.48 25.86
CA ILE A 125 -4.68 -14.19 24.84
C ILE A 125 -3.43 -13.38 24.50
N LYS A 126 -3.57 -12.06 24.29
CA LYS A 126 -2.44 -11.16 24.02
C LYS A 126 -1.41 -11.16 25.16
N ARG A 127 -1.87 -11.03 26.41
CA ARG A 127 -1.00 -11.11 27.59
C ARG A 127 -0.27 -12.45 27.71
N ARG A 128 -0.95 -13.58 27.48
CA ARG A 128 -0.31 -14.92 27.52
C ARG A 128 0.75 -15.08 26.43
N ARG A 129 0.58 -14.40 25.29
CA ARG A 129 1.53 -14.40 24.17
C ARG A 129 2.61 -13.31 24.26
N ASN A 130 2.51 -12.41 25.25
CA ASN A 130 3.39 -11.25 25.42
C ASN A 130 3.44 -10.36 24.16
N VAL A 131 2.27 -10.09 23.57
CA VAL A 131 2.11 -9.24 22.38
C VAL A 131 1.17 -8.08 22.69
N MET A 132 1.28 -7.01 21.91
CA MET A 132 0.42 -5.83 21.94
C MET A 132 0.00 -5.47 20.51
N ASP A 133 -1.23 -5.01 20.36
CA ASP A 133 -1.72 -4.39 19.13
C ASP A 133 -1.43 -2.88 19.12
N PHE A 134 -1.64 -2.24 17.97
CA PHE A 134 -1.51 -0.78 17.84
C PHE A 134 -2.47 -0.03 18.77
N ASP A 135 -3.68 -0.54 18.99
CA ASP A 135 -4.66 0.09 19.88
C ASP A 135 -4.22 -0.02 21.36
N ASP A 136 -3.61 -1.15 21.75
CA ASP A 136 -3.07 -1.32 23.11
C ASP A 136 -1.98 -0.29 23.42
N MET A 137 -1.16 0.06 22.43
CA MET A 137 -0.10 1.06 22.60
C MET A 137 -0.68 2.43 22.99
N ILE A 138 -1.80 2.82 22.39
CA ILE A 138 -2.48 4.10 22.67
C ILE A 138 -3.19 4.02 24.03
N ASP A 139 -3.92 2.94 24.29
CA ASP A 139 -4.66 2.74 25.54
C ASP A 139 -3.73 2.68 26.76
N ASP A 140 -2.63 1.92 26.67
CA ASP A 140 -1.69 1.78 27.76
C ASP A 140 -0.87 3.07 27.99
N ALA A 141 -0.56 3.83 26.94
CA ALA A 141 0.01 5.17 27.08
C ALA A 141 -0.96 6.12 27.80
N THR A 142 -2.25 6.06 27.47
CA THR A 142 -3.31 6.84 28.12
C THR A 142 -3.45 6.46 29.60
N LYS A 143 -3.45 5.17 29.93
CA LYS A 143 -3.45 4.67 31.33
C LYS A 143 -2.20 5.13 32.10
N LEU A 144 -1.03 5.08 31.47
CA LEU A 144 0.22 5.54 32.08
C LEU A 144 0.17 7.04 32.41
N LEU A 145 -0.34 7.86 31.49
CA LEU A 145 -0.48 9.30 31.68
C LEU A 145 -1.65 9.70 32.60
N SER A 146 -2.54 8.76 32.89
CA SER A 146 -3.56 8.92 33.93
C SER A 146 -2.99 8.70 35.35
N ASN A 147 -1.78 8.13 35.47
CA ASN A 147 -1.12 7.96 36.76
C ASN A 147 -0.52 9.30 37.24
N PRO A 148 -0.96 9.82 38.41
CA PRO A 148 -0.51 11.12 38.92
C PRO A 148 0.98 11.16 39.27
N ASP A 149 1.61 10.01 39.53
CA ASP A 149 3.05 9.92 39.85
C ASP A 149 3.92 9.95 38.58
N VAL A 150 3.36 9.56 37.43
CA VAL A 150 4.11 9.42 36.16
C VAL A 150 3.88 10.61 35.24
N ALA A 151 2.64 11.10 35.15
CA ALA A 151 2.28 12.14 34.20
C ALA A 151 3.15 13.42 34.32
N PRO A 152 3.46 13.95 35.52
CA PRO A 152 4.31 15.14 35.64
C PRO A 152 5.73 14.92 35.14
N ILE A 153 6.28 13.71 35.31
CA ILE A 153 7.63 13.35 34.86
C ILE A 153 7.70 13.39 33.34
N ILE A 154 6.73 12.76 32.67
CA ILE A 154 6.67 12.74 31.21
C ILE A 154 6.45 14.14 30.66
N ARG A 155 5.44 14.87 31.18
CA ARG A 155 5.15 16.25 30.76
C ARG A 155 6.37 17.17 30.94
N GLY A 156 7.09 17.05 32.05
CA GLY A 156 8.27 17.87 32.34
C GLY A 156 9.45 17.66 31.38
N SER A 157 9.48 16.54 30.67
CA SER A 157 10.51 16.25 29.64
C SER A 157 10.17 16.78 28.24
N ILE A 158 8.94 17.26 28.04
CA ILE A 158 8.43 17.69 26.74
C ILE A 158 8.19 19.20 26.81
N SER A 159 8.85 19.95 25.92
CA SER A 159 8.61 21.40 25.82
C SER A 159 7.57 21.75 24.75
N HIS A 160 7.55 20.98 23.66
CA HIS A 160 6.68 21.23 22.50
C HIS A 160 6.15 19.90 21.95
N ILE A 161 4.87 19.89 21.56
CA ILE A 161 4.20 18.80 20.87
C ILE A 161 3.78 19.32 19.50
N MET A 162 4.22 18.64 18.44
CA MET A 162 3.89 18.98 17.05
C MET A 162 3.12 17.81 16.43
N ILE A 163 1.92 18.09 15.93
CA ILE A 163 1.06 17.10 15.28
C ILE A 163 0.82 17.53 13.85
N ASP A 164 1.22 16.68 12.91
CA ASP A 164 0.89 16.81 11.49
C ASP A 164 -0.30 15.89 11.15
N GLU A 165 -0.96 16.14 10.01
CA GLU A 165 -2.12 15.37 9.54
C GLU A 165 -3.24 15.23 10.60
N PHE A 166 -3.49 16.28 11.39
CA PHE A 166 -4.44 16.23 12.52
C PHE A 166 -5.86 15.79 12.14
N GLN A 167 -6.25 15.95 10.87
CA GLN A 167 -7.49 15.43 10.30
C GLN A 167 -7.72 13.93 10.47
N ASP A 168 -6.66 13.17 10.68
CA ASP A 168 -6.72 11.72 10.81
C ASP A 168 -6.70 11.25 12.27
N THR A 169 -6.79 12.19 13.21
CA THR A 169 -6.81 11.92 14.65
C THR A 169 -8.16 11.32 15.04
N ASP A 170 -8.13 10.28 15.88
CA ASP A 170 -9.31 9.71 16.52
C ASP A 170 -9.53 10.28 17.94
N PRO A 171 -10.72 10.09 18.55
CA PRO A 171 -11.01 10.62 19.88
C PRO A 171 -10.05 10.16 21.00
N THR A 172 -9.52 8.93 20.92
CA THR A 172 -8.59 8.37 21.92
C THR A 172 -7.22 9.04 21.79
N GLN A 173 -6.72 9.23 20.57
CA GLN A 173 -5.48 9.97 20.31
C GLN A 173 -5.59 11.44 20.75
N PHE A 174 -6.74 12.08 20.51
CA PHE A 174 -6.97 13.44 20.99
C PHE A 174 -7.03 13.50 22.53
N HIS A 175 -7.63 12.50 23.18
CA HIS A 175 -7.61 12.40 24.64
C HIS A 175 -6.19 12.23 25.20
N LEU A 176 -5.36 11.41 24.54
CA LEU A 176 -3.94 11.27 24.86
C LEU A 176 -3.20 12.63 24.78
N LEU A 177 -3.50 13.43 23.75
CA LEU A 177 -2.98 14.78 23.62
C LEU A 177 -3.42 15.68 24.79
N GLU A 178 -4.69 15.63 25.19
CA GLU A 178 -5.20 16.39 26.36
C GLU A 178 -4.49 15.97 27.66
N LEU A 179 -4.15 14.69 27.82
CA LEU A 179 -3.38 14.21 28.97
C LEU A 179 -1.92 14.68 28.93
N LEU A 180 -1.31 14.80 27.76
CA LEU A 180 0.06 15.33 27.61
C LEU A 180 0.10 16.86 27.76
N ALA A 181 -0.90 17.55 27.25
CA ALA A 181 -1.02 19.01 27.25
C ALA A 181 -2.30 19.45 27.99
N PRO A 182 -2.30 19.42 29.34
CA PRO A 182 -3.51 19.66 30.13
C PRO A 182 -4.09 21.08 29.93
N ALA A 183 -3.28 22.05 29.50
CA ALA A 183 -3.73 23.39 29.12
C ALA A 183 -4.84 23.38 28.06
N LEU A 184 -4.90 22.36 27.20
CA LEU A 184 -5.98 22.18 26.22
C LEU A 184 -7.32 21.90 26.88
N HIS A 185 -7.35 21.26 28.05
CA HIS A 185 -8.56 20.95 28.81
C HIS A 185 -8.86 21.97 29.92
N ASP A 186 -7.81 22.46 30.60
CA ASP A 186 -7.88 23.47 31.64
C ASP A 186 -6.67 24.41 31.50
N ALA A 187 -6.93 25.62 31.01
CA ALA A 187 -5.91 26.63 30.74
C ALA A 187 -5.15 27.10 32.01
N SER A 188 -5.62 26.76 33.22
CA SER A 188 -4.90 27.04 34.46
C SER A 188 -3.74 26.08 34.73
N ILE A 189 -3.68 24.95 34.02
CA ILE A 189 -2.66 23.92 34.23
C ILE A 189 -1.53 24.11 33.22
N ALA A 190 -0.31 24.35 33.73
CA ALA A 190 0.89 24.43 32.90
C ALA A 190 1.20 23.10 32.19
N GLY A 191 1.68 23.19 30.96
CA GLY A 191 2.02 22.03 30.15
C GLY A 191 2.88 22.41 28.95
N PRO A 192 3.24 21.42 28.11
CA PRO A 192 3.96 21.67 26.87
C PRO A 192 3.15 22.55 25.89
N ASN A 193 3.86 23.29 25.05
CA ASN A 193 3.26 24.02 23.93
C ASN A 193 2.76 23.03 22.87
N VAL A 194 1.60 23.31 22.26
CA VAL A 194 1.00 22.45 21.24
C VAL A 194 0.91 23.18 19.91
N PHE A 195 1.40 22.54 18.85
CA PHE A 195 1.32 23.03 17.47
C PHE A 195 0.67 21.96 16.59
N VAL A 196 -0.44 22.31 15.94
CA VAL A 196 -1.25 21.39 15.14
C VAL A 196 -1.29 21.86 13.70
N VAL A 197 -1.00 20.96 12.77
CA VAL A 197 -1.11 21.16 11.32
C VAL A 197 -2.11 20.16 10.77
N GLY A 198 -2.99 20.63 9.91
CA GLY A 198 -3.94 19.76 9.23
C GLY A 198 -4.87 20.49 8.28
N ASP A 199 -5.62 19.70 7.54
CA ASP A 199 -6.65 20.15 6.61
C ASP A 199 -7.92 19.29 6.80
N ASP A 200 -8.94 19.90 7.41
CA ASP A 200 -10.26 19.28 7.63
C ASP A 200 -10.93 18.79 6.35
N LYS A 201 -10.65 19.43 5.19
CA LYS A 201 -11.12 18.99 3.87
C LYS A 201 -10.48 17.67 3.42
N GLN A 202 -9.41 17.21 4.07
CA GLN A 202 -8.69 15.96 3.78
C GLN A 202 -8.93 14.85 4.81
N SER A 203 -9.90 15.03 5.73
CA SER A 203 -10.34 13.99 6.66
C SER A 203 -11.13 12.90 5.94
N ILE A 204 -10.47 11.79 5.59
CA ILE A 204 -11.04 10.68 4.77
C ILE A 204 -10.78 9.28 5.35
N TYR A 205 -10.41 9.19 6.63
CA TYR A 205 -10.19 7.92 7.33
C TYR A 205 -11.27 7.66 8.39
N GLY A 206 -12.54 8.02 8.12
CA GLY A 206 -13.64 7.78 9.06
C GLY A 206 -13.82 6.30 9.39
N PHE A 207 -13.46 5.41 8.45
CA PHE A 207 -13.43 3.95 8.68
C PHE A 207 -12.36 3.48 9.66
N ARG A 208 -11.38 4.33 10.00
CA ARG A 208 -10.38 4.13 11.07
C ARG A 208 -10.72 4.92 12.34
N ASN A 209 -11.95 5.40 12.47
CA ASN A 209 -12.43 6.22 13.58
C ASN A 209 -11.84 7.64 13.65
N ALA A 210 -11.21 8.13 12.58
CA ALA A 210 -10.84 9.54 12.50
C ALA A 210 -12.10 10.42 12.51
N ASP A 211 -12.08 11.48 13.30
CA ASP A 211 -13.23 12.35 13.50
C ASP A 211 -12.92 13.80 13.17
N VAL A 212 -13.45 14.27 12.03
CA VAL A 212 -13.28 15.64 11.54
C VAL A 212 -13.77 16.70 12.55
N ARG A 213 -14.71 16.35 13.42
CA ARG A 213 -15.25 17.25 14.45
C ARG A 213 -14.17 17.65 15.47
N LEU A 214 -13.13 16.83 15.62
CA LEU A 214 -12.00 17.12 16.52
C LEU A 214 -11.21 18.35 16.12
N PHE A 215 -11.20 18.77 14.85
CA PHE A 215 -10.59 20.07 14.48
C PHE A 215 -11.24 21.25 15.20
N ARG A 216 -12.57 21.28 15.25
CA ARG A 216 -13.29 22.37 15.92
C ARG A 216 -13.05 22.35 17.41
N ARG A 217 -13.05 21.15 18.01
CA ARG A 217 -12.69 20.97 19.43
C ARG A 217 -11.25 21.43 19.72
N ALA A 218 -10.28 21.01 18.91
CA ALA A 218 -8.88 21.41 19.05
C ALA A 218 -8.70 22.92 18.90
N ARG A 219 -9.33 23.54 17.89
CA ARG A 219 -9.33 24.99 17.68
C ARG A 219 -9.89 25.72 18.90
N ARG A 220 -11.01 25.27 19.45
CA ARG A 220 -11.61 25.86 20.67
C ARG A 220 -10.68 25.73 21.87
N SER A 221 -10.11 24.55 22.08
CA SER A 221 -9.17 24.27 23.18
C SER A 221 -7.90 25.12 23.11
N ILE A 222 -7.29 25.23 21.93
CA ILE A 222 -6.09 26.05 21.69
C ILE A 222 -6.40 27.53 21.90
N ARG A 223 -7.52 28.03 21.36
CA ARG A 223 -7.96 29.42 21.56
C ARG A 223 -8.12 29.76 23.03
N ARG A 224 -8.77 28.87 23.78
CA ARG A 224 -8.96 29.03 25.22
C ARG A 224 -7.63 29.03 25.98
N ALA A 225 -6.71 28.12 25.63
CA ALA A 225 -5.38 28.06 26.24
C ALA A 225 -4.56 29.33 25.96
N ASN A 226 -4.58 29.81 24.70
CA ASN A 226 -3.86 31.03 24.32
C ASN A 226 -4.47 32.28 24.97
N ALA A 227 -5.79 32.37 25.08
CA ALA A 227 -6.46 33.50 25.73
C ALA A 227 -6.05 33.69 27.20
N ALA A 228 -5.62 32.63 27.89
CA ALA A 228 -5.07 32.71 29.24
C ALA A 228 -3.66 33.33 29.31
N VAL A 229 -2.95 33.38 28.17
CA VAL A 229 -1.57 33.92 28.06
C VAL A 229 -1.55 35.27 27.34
N THR A 230 -2.25 35.38 26.21
CA THR A 230 -2.33 36.58 25.36
C THR A 230 -3.74 36.75 24.79
N ALA A 231 -4.33 37.94 24.95
CA ALA A 231 -5.67 38.22 24.44
C ALA A 231 -5.75 38.40 22.90
N ASP A 232 -4.62 38.68 22.25
CA ASP A 232 -4.58 39.12 20.85
C ASP A 232 -4.22 38.02 19.82
N ASP A 233 -3.87 36.81 20.25
CA ASP A 233 -3.48 35.71 19.35
C ASP A 233 -4.32 34.45 19.60
N ASP A 234 -5.19 34.13 18.64
CA ASP A 234 -6.05 32.96 18.68
C ASP A 234 -5.32 31.68 18.21
N GLY A 235 -4.04 31.80 17.80
CA GLY A 235 -3.17 30.71 17.35
C GLY A 235 -3.50 30.16 15.96
N LEU A 236 -4.53 30.65 15.28
CA LEU A 236 -4.94 30.13 13.98
C LEU A 236 -4.15 30.80 12.86
N ARG A 237 -3.59 30.00 11.94
CA ARG A 237 -2.85 30.48 10.78
C ARG A 237 -3.34 29.77 9.51
N PRO A 238 -4.32 30.33 8.77
CA PRO A 238 -4.80 29.71 7.54
C PRO A 238 -3.77 29.86 6.41
N LEU A 239 -3.47 28.76 5.73
CA LEU A 239 -2.61 28.72 4.55
C LEU A 239 -3.47 28.43 3.32
N THR A 240 -3.81 29.47 2.55
CA THR A 240 -4.68 29.38 1.35
C THR A 240 -3.90 29.23 0.05
N GLU A 241 -2.59 29.49 0.10
CA GLU A 241 -1.72 29.52 -1.07
C GLU A 241 -1.14 28.12 -1.36
N SER A 242 -1.39 27.63 -2.57
CA SER A 242 -0.88 26.37 -3.09
C SER A 242 0.33 26.61 -3.99
N TYR A 243 1.48 26.10 -3.55
CA TYR A 243 2.72 26.07 -4.33
C TYR A 243 2.79 24.87 -5.29
N ARG A 244 1.76 24.02 -5.28
CA ARG A 244 1.74 22.70 -5.92
C ARG A 244 0.98 22.71 -7.25
N MET A 245 -0.10 23.49 -7.30
CA MET A 245 -1.13 23.42 -8.34
C MET A 245 -1.03 24.59 -9.32
N HIS A 246 -1.22 24.33 -10.60
CA HIS A 246 -1.34 25.36 -11.63
C HIS A 246 -2.62 26.19 -11.47
N GLN A 247 -2.59 27.47 -11.87
CA GLN A 247 -3.71 28.40 -11.68
C GLN A 247 -5.01 27.94 -12.38
N ASP A 248 -4.92 27.43 -13.61
CA ASP A 248 -6.09 26.97 -14.38
C ASP A 248 -6.72 25.74 -13.73
N LEU A 249 -5.88 24.80 -13.26
CA LEU A 249 -6.35 23.65 -12.49
C LEU A 249 -6.99 24.08 -11.16
N ALA A 250 -6.40 25.05 -10.46
CA ALA A 250 -6.98 25.59 -9.22
C ALA A 250 -8.36 26.21 -9.47
N ALA A 251 -8.57 26.90 -10.60
CA ALA A 251 -9.88 27.43 -10.97
C ALA A 251 -10.92 26.33 -11.18
N SER A 252 -10.56 25.23 -11.85
CA SER A 252 -11.42 24.05 -12.01
C SER A 252 -11.76 23.38 -10.70
N VAL A 253 -10.75 23.09 -9.87
CA VAL A 253 -10.93 22.48 -8.55
C VAL A 253 -11.81 23.37 -7.67
N ASN A 254 -11.55 24.67 -7.63
CA ASN A 254 -12.37 25.63 -6.88
C ASN A 254 -13.83 25.63 -7.35
N THR A 255 -14.08 25.58 -8.66
CA THR A 255 -15.45 25.55 -9.22
C THR A 255 -16.18 24.27 -8.82
N ILE A 256 -15.53 23.12 -8.98
CA ILE A 256 -16.10 21.81 -8.64
C ILE A 256 -16.35 21.72 -7.12
N CYS A 257 -15.38 22.10 -6.29
CA CYS A 257 -15.50 21.99 -4.84
C CYS A 257 -16.51 22.98 -4.24
N ARG A 258 -16.67 24.20 -4.78
CA ARG A 258 -17.75 25.11 -4.34
C ARG A 258 -19.13 24.48 -4.53
N HIS A 259 -19.34 23.81 -5.66
CA HIS A 259 -20.59 23.08 -5.91
C HIS A 259 -20.72 21.86 -4.99
N ALA A 260 -19.66 21.04 -4.90
CA ALA A 260 -19.68 19.80 -4.15
C ALA A 260 -19.87 20.01 -2.64
N PHE A 261 -19.23 21.03 -2.06
CA PHE A 261 -19.36 21.31 -0.63
C PHE A 261 -20.65 22.04 -0.27
N GLY A 262 -21.18 22.89 -1.16
CA GLY A 262 -22.46 23.60 -0.99
C GLY A 262 -22.52 24.60 0.18
N ILE A 263 -21.55 24.55 1.11
CA ILE A 263 -21.46 25.33 2.33
C ILE A 263 -20.40 26.41 2.14
N VAL A 264 -20.84 27.66 2.17
CA VAL A 264 -19.99 28.85 1.94
C VAL A 264 -19.28 29.31 3.22
N SER A 265 -19.81 28.94 4.40
CA SER A 265 -19.28 29.36 5.71
C SER A 265 -19.04 28.16 6.63
N PRO A 266 -17.93 28.12 7.39
CA PRO A 266 -17.66 27.01 8.31
C PRO A 266 -18.77 26.90 9.36
N PRO A 267 -19.11 25.66 9.79
CA PRO A 267 -19.95 25.47 10.97
C PRO A 267 -19.36 26.24 12.16
N ASP A 268 -20.23 26.73 13.04
CA ASP A 268 -19.79 27.37 14.28
C ASP A 268 -18.85 26.43 15.06
N ASP A 269 -17.85 27.00 15.73
CA ASP A 269 -16.92 26.21 16.54
C ASP A 269 -17.66 25.45 17.66
N ASP A 270 -18.87 25.87 18.02
CA ASP A 270 -19.76 25.22 19.00
C ASP A 270 -20.59 24.07 18.42
N ASP A 271 -20.61 23.87 17.09
CA ASP A 271 -21.29 22.72 16.47
C ASP A 271 -20.45 21.45 16.59
N GLU A 272 -20.74 20.66 17.62
CA GLU A 272 -20.08 19.38 17.90
C GLU A 272 -20.72 18.19 17.16
N LEU A 273 -21.79 18.41 16.39
CA LEU A 273 -22.56 17.33 15.76
C LEU A 273 -22.34 17.26 14.26
N SER A 274 -22.09 18.39 13.59
CA SER A 274 -21.98 18.43 12.13
C SER A 274 -20.71 17.76 11.61
N PHE A 275 -20.82 16.87 10.63
CA PHE A 275 -19.65 16.34 9.92
C PHE A 275 -19.19 17.25 8.77
N ASP A 276 -19.89 18.36 8.51
CA ASP A 276 -19.56 19.24 7.40
C ASP A 276 -18.31 20.09 7.65
N VAL A 277 -17.69 20.46 6.54
CA VAL A 277 -16.49 21.30 6.47
C VAL A 277 -16.75 22.37 5.41
N ALA A 278 -16.35 23.62 5.66
CA ALA A 278 -16.45 24.65 4.65
C ALA A 278 -15.30 24.57 3.65
N TYR A 279 -15.63 24.79 2.38
CA TYR A 279 -14.63 24.85 1.34
C TYR A 279 -13.93 26.20 1.32
N MET A 280 -12.62 26.21 1.54
CA MET A 280 -11.77 27.37 1.35
C MET A 280 -11.07 27.29 -0.01
N ALA A 281 -11.28 28.30 -0.84
CA ALA A 281 -10.74 28.33 -2.20
C ALA A 281 -9.20 28.38 -2.20
N LEU A 282 -8.59 27.59 -3.09
CA LEU A 282 -7.15 27.52 -3.30
C LEU A 282 -6.69 28.68 -4.18
N THR A 283 -5.59 29.33 -3.80
CA THR A 283 -4.90 30.34 -4.62
C THR A 283 -3.56 29.78 -5.08
N ALA A 284 -3.25 29.81 -6.38
CA ALA A 284 -1.95 29.32 -6.85
C ALA A 284 -0.85 30.36 -6.61
N ALA A 285 0.29 29.93 -6.06
CA ALA A 285 1.41 30.81 -5.70
C ALA A 285 2.20 31.38 -6.90
N VAL A 286 2.10 30.74 -8.07
CA VAL A 286 2.92 31.05 -9.25
C VAL A 286 2.01 31.33 -10.44
N GLU A 287 2.11 32.53 -11.01
CA GLU A 287 1.59 32.87 -12.34
C GLU A 287 2.36 32.05 -13.39
N ARG A 288 1.87 30.86 -13.71
CA ARG A 288 2.41 30.01 -14.79
C ARG A 288 1.63 30.28 -16.08
N SER A 289 2.33 30.27 -17.20
CA SER A 289 1.79 30.50 -18.56
C SER A 289 0.52 29.67 -18.82
N THR A 290 -0.56 30.30 -19.30
CA THR A 290 -1.93 29.77 -19.55
C THR A 290 -2.05 28.81 -20.75
N SER A 291 -1.05 27.97 -21.01
CA SER A 291 -1.14 27.05 -22.15
C SER A 291 -1.96 25.79 -21.78
N PRO A 292 -2.96 25.40 -22.58
CA PRO A 292 -3.69 24.14 -22.37
C PRO A 292 -2.79 22.89 -22.48
N ARG A 293 -1.58 23.02 -23.04
CA ARG A 293 -0.55 21.97 -23.01
C ARG A 293 0.11 21.81 -21.63
N LEU A 294 0.09 22.85 -20.78
CA LEU A 294 0.77 22.90 -19.48
C LEU A 294 -0.19 22.68 -18.30
N SER A 295 -1.48 22.91 -18.50
CA SER A 295 -2.52 22.67 -17.51
C SER A 295 -3.86 22.50 -18.21
N SER A 296 -4.61 21.46 -17.85
CA SER A 296 -5.96 21.27 -18.39
C SER A 296 -6.83 20.47 -17.43
N THR A 297 -8.14 20.74 -17.48
CA THR A 297 -9.14 19.86 -16.89
C THR A 297 -10.00 19.33 -18.02
N CYS A 298 -10.10 18.02 -18.15
CA CYS A 298 -10.88 17.36 -19.18
C CYS A 298 -11.98 16.50 -18.54
N VAL A 299 -13.22 16.69 -18.97
CA VAL A 299 -14.32 15.77 -18.69
C VAL A 299 -14.45 14.82 -19.88
N LEU A 300 -14.10 13.56 -19.66
CA LEU A 300 -14.29 12.48 -20.61
C LEU A 300 -15.67 11.86 -20.36
N GLU A 301 -16.64 12.25 -21.17
CA GLU A 301 -18.03 11.83 -21.06
C GLU A 301 -18.25 10.53 -21.84
N ILE A 302 -18.63 9.46 -21.15
CA ILE A 302 -18.84 8.14 -21.73
C ILE A 302 -20.34 7.91 -21.96
N THR A 303 -20.78 7.87 -23.23
CA THR A 303 -22.20 7.65 -23.56
C THR A 303 -22.60 6.18 -23.44
N PRO A 304 -23.91 5.84 -23.41
CA PRO A 304 -24.36 4.45 -23.42
C PRO A 304 -23.82 3.67 -24.63
N GLU A 305 -23.81 4.29 -25.82
CA GLU A 305 -23.31 3.68 -27.05
C GLU A 305 -21.82 3.32 -26.93
N ALA A 306 -21.03 4.19 -26.29
CA ALA A 306 -19.62 3.92 -26.06
C ALA A 306 -19.38 2.74 -25.09
N LEU A 307 -20.29 2.53 -24.12
CA LEU A 307 -20.24 1.39 -23.19
C LEU A 307 -20.65 0.05 -23.83
N GLU A 308 -21.42 0.09 -24.93
CA GLU A 308 -21.72 -1.11 -25.72
C GLU A 308 -20.47 -1.63 -26.47
N VAL A 309 -19.58 -0.71 -26.85
CA VAL A 309 -18.37 -1.02 -27.61
C VAL A 309 -17.21 -1.44 -26.70
N ALA A 310 -16.97 -0.70 -25.62
CA ALA A 310 -15.93 -1.05 -24.65
C ALA A 310 -16.17 -0.45 -23.25
N SER A 311 -15.41 -0.94 -22.28
CA SER A 311 -15.50 -0.44 -20.90
C SER A 311 -15.07 1.04 -20.79
N GLU A 312 -15.52 1.73 -19.73
CA GLU A 312 -15.05 3.09 -19.41
C GLU A 312 -13.51 3.15 -19.30
N PHE A 313 -12.89 2.06 -18.81
CA PHE A 313 -11.43 1.97 -18.67
C PHE A 313 -10.72 1.89 -20.03
N ASP A 314 -11.35 1.32 -21.05
CA ASP A 314 -10.80 1.29 -22.41
C ASP A 314 -10.79 2.69 -23.02
N HIS A 315 -11.86 3.46 -22.83
CA HIS A 315 -11.94 4.85 -23.28
C HIS A 315 -10.94 5.73 -22.55
N LEU A 316 -10.83 5.57 -21.22
CA LEU A 316 -9.80 6.25 -20.44
C LEU A 316 -8.40 5.90 -20.93
N ALA A 317 -8.08 4.62 -21.10
CA ALA A 317 -6.76 4.19 -21.56
C ALA A 317 -6.45 4.73 -22.96
N ALA A 318 -7.43 4.82 -23.86
CA ALA A 318 -7.27 5.45 -25.17
C ALA A 318 -6.94 6.95 -25.06
N HIS A 319 -7.62 7.67 -24.16
CA HIS A 319 -7.35 9.08 -23.90
C HIS A 319 -5.95 9.29 -23.30
N LEU A 320 -5.50 8.41 -22.39
CA LEU A 320 -4.15 8.47 -21.83
C LEU A 320 -3.07 8.28 -22.89
N VAL A 321 -3.28 7.42 -23.90
CA VAL A 321 -2.36 7.31 -25.05
C VAL A 321 -2.25 8.64 -25.81
N GLN A 322 -3.37 9.32 -26.05
CA GLN A 322 -3.36 10.63 -26.72
C GLN A 322 -2.62 11.70 -25.90
N MET A 323 -2.79 11.70 -24.58
CA MET A 323 -2.06 12.62 -23.68
C MET A 323 -0.55 12.40 -23.69
N LEU A 324 -0.11 11.16 -23.95
CA LEU A 324 1.29 10.76 -24.02
C LEU A 324 1.90 10.84 -25.44
N ASP A 325 1.15 11.34 -26.43
CA ASP A 325 1.63 11.47 -27.80
C ASP A 325 2.81 12.46 -27.91
N GLU A 326 3.85 12.10 -28.66
CA GLU A 326 5.08 12.91 -28.75
C GLU A 326 4.84 14.28 -29.42
N GLN A 327 3.92 14.36 -30.38
CA GLN A 327 3.67 15.56 -31.18
C GLN A 327 2.57 16.44 -30.60
N ASN A 328 1.50 15.82 -30.09
CA ASN A 328 0.26 16.48 -29.68
C ASN A 328 -0.10 16.26 -28.20
N GLY A 329 0.69 15.48 -27.46
CA GLY A 329 0.48 15.24 -26.04
C GLY A 329 0.73 16.46 -25.15
N VAL A 330 0.53 16.26 -23.85
CA VAL A 330 0.64 17.30 -22.83
C VAL A 330 2.06 17.40 -22.25
N ASP A 331 2.35 18.54 -21.65
CA ASP A 331 3.63 18.86 -21.02
C ASP A 331 3.46 18.99 -19.50
N VAL A 332 4.45 18.52 -18.76
CA VAL A 332 4.50 18.58 -17.29
C VAL A 332 5.71 19.39 -16.84
N PHE A 333 5.59 20.08 -15.70
CA PHE A 333 6.67 20.89 -15.14
C PHE A 333 7.60 20.06 -14.24
N GLU A 334 8.91 20.25 -14.40
CA GLU A 334 9.92 19.84 -13.42
C GLU A 334 10.31 21.01 -12.50
N LYS A 335 10.77 20.71 -11.29
CA LYS A 335 11.15 21.73 -10.30
C LYS A 335 12.18 22.69 -10.92
N HIS A 336 11.78 23.96 -11.04
CA HIS A 336 12.52 25.10 -11.64
C HIS A 336 12.50 25.19 -13.18
N VAL A 337 11.41 25.79 -13.69
CA VAL A 337 11.27 26.56 -14.95
C VAL A 337 11.21 25.81 -16.30
N ALA A 338 11.67 24.56 -16.43
CA ALA A 338 11.54 23.80 -17.68
C ALA A 338 10.33 22.84 -17.69
N SER A 339 9.50 22.89 -18.75
CA SER A 339 8.49 21.87 -19.03
C SER A 339 9.06 20.76 -19.90
N ARG A 340 8.54 19.55 -19.75
CA ARG A 340 8.88 18.39 -20.60
C ARG A 340 7.62 17.62 -21.00
N ARG A 341 7.73 16.78 -22.02
CA ARG A 341 6.65 15.84 -22.38
C ARG A 341 6.28 14.94 -21.21
N ALA A 342 4.97 14.72 -21.06
CA ALA A 342 4.44 13.74 -20.12
C ALA A 342 4.93 12.34 -20.47
N ARG A 343 5.18 11.54 -19.43
CA ARG A 343 5.56 10.14 -19.51
C ARG A 343 4.58 9.31 -18.67
N PRO A 344 4.47 7.99 -18.88
CA PRO A 344 3.61 7.13 -18.07
C PRO A 344 3.74 7.33 -16.55
N GLY A 345 4.97 7.51 -16.04
CA GLY A 345 5.24 7.76 -14.61
C GLY A 345 4.67 9.07 -14.05
N ASP A 346 4.22 9.99 -14.90
CA ASP A 346 3.60 11.24 -14.46
C ASP A 346 2.09 11.11 -14.17
N ILE A 347 1.51 9.94 -14.49
CA ILE A 347 0.06 9.71 -14.45
C ILE A 347 -0.29 8.84 -13.25
N ALA A 348 -1.23 9.31 -12.43
CA ALA A 348 -1.96 8.46 -11.51
C ALA A 348 -3.42 8.31 -11.96
N VAL A 349 -3.92 7.07 -11.96
CA VAL A 349 -5.34 6.77 -12.13
C VAL A 349 -5.91 6.38 -10.77
N LEU A 350 -6.80 7.21 -10.25
CA LEU A 350 -7.45 7.03 -8.95
C LEU A 350 -8.84 6.43 -9.15
N VAL A 351 -9.07 5.29 -8.50
CA VAL A 351 -10.37 4.62 -8.48
C VAL A 351 -10.96 4.64 -7.08
N ARG A 352 -12.29 4.47 -6.95
CA ARG A 352 -12.92 4.41 -5.63
C ARG A 352 -12.59 3.11 -4.90
N ASN A 353 -12.67 1.98 -5.61
CA ASN A 353 -12.57 0.64 -5.03
C ASN A 353 -11.45 -0.21 -5.65
N ASN A 354 -10.94 -1.17 -4.87
CA ASN A 354 -9.92 -2.11 -5.35
C ASN A 354 -10.41 -3.02 -6.48
N SER A 355 -11.72 -3.26 -6.59
CA SER A 355 -12.32 -4.12 -7.62
C SER A 355 -12.14 -3.59 -9.04
N ALA A 356 -12.05 -2.27 -9.23
CA ALA A 356 -11.85 -1.66 -10.54
C ALA A 356 -10.40 -1.74 -11.05
N LYS A 357 -9.43 -1.90 -10.15
CA LYS A 357 -8.01 -1.87 -10.49
C LYS A 357 -7.63 -2.94 -11.51
N SER A 358 -8.23 -4.14 -11.44
CA SER A 358 -7.95 -5.25 -12.36
C SER A 358 -8.46 -4.96 -13.78
N GLN A 359 -9.68 -4.46 -13.91
CA GLN A 359 -10.27 -4.11 -15.21
C GLN A 359 -9.51 -2.97 -15.88
N LEU A 360 -9.10 -1.97 -15.09
CA LEU A 360 -8.25 -0.89 -15.56
C LEU A 360 -6.86 -1.40 -16.00
N ALA A 361 -6.24 -2.28 -15.22
CA ALA A 361 -4.96 -2.89 -15.57
C ALA A 361 -5.02 -3.66 -16.90
N ASP A 362 -6.12 -4.38 -17.15
CA ASP A 362 -6.34 -5.05 -18.43
C ASP A 362 -6.50 -4.06 -19.59
N ALA A 363 -7.21 -2.95 -19.39
CA ALA A 363 -7.38 -1.89 -20.40
C ALA A 363 -6.07 -1.17 -20.75
N LEU A 364 -5.23 -0.90 -19.74
CA LEU A 364 -3.88 -0.35 -19.93
C LEU A 364 -2.96 -1.34 -20.66
N ARG A 365 -3.02 -2.63 -20.27
CA ARG A 365 -2.23 -3.71 -20.90
C ARG A 365 -2.57 -3.86 -22.39
N ARG A 366 -3.86 -3.84 -22.76
CA ARG A 366 -4.30 -3.92 -24.17
C ARG A 366 -3.70 -2.82 -25.05
N ARG A 367 -3.34 -1.68 -24.47
CA ARG A 367 -2.75 -0.52 -25.18
C ARG A 367 -1.25 -0.38 -24.97
N SER A 368 -0.58 -1.39 -24.40
CA SER A 368 0.87 -1.36 -24.13
C SER A 368 1.30 -0.20 -23.23
N LEU A 369 0.42 0.30 -22.36
CA LEU A 369 0.76 1.31 -21.36
C LEU A 369 1.38 0.61 -20.13
N PRO A 370 2.60 0.99 -19.69
CA PRO A 370 3.18 0.45 -18.47
C PRO A 370 2.42 0.98 -17.25
N TYR A 371 2.15 0.12 -16.26
CA TYR A 371 1.42 0.48 -15.05
C TYR A 371 1.93 -0.25 -13.81
N THR A 372 1.60 0.30 -12.65
CA THR A 372 1.87 -0.27 -11.33
C THR A 372 0.62 -0.17 -10.47
N ILE A 373 0.20 -1.26 -9.82
CA ILE A 373 -0.99 -1.29 -8.97
C ILE A 373 -0.58 -1.19 -7.49
N TYR A 374 -1.01 -0.12 -6.82
CA TYR A 374 -0.77 0.08 -5.39
C TYR A 374 -1.91 -0.53 -4.57
N GLY A 375 -1.59 -1.27 -3.51
CA GLY A 375 -2.59 -1.83 -2.60
C GLY A 375 -3.59 -2.76 -3.30
N GLY A 376 -3.11 -3.57 -4.26
CA GLY A 376 -3.90 -4.64 -4.86
C GLY A 376 -4.41 -5.59 -3.78
N ARG A 377 -5.59 -6.18 -3.99
CA ARG A 377 -6.04 -7.36 -3.25
C ARG A 377 -5.82 -8.56 -4.16
N SER A 378 -5.75 -9.77 -3.59
CA SER A 378 -5.71 -11.06 -4.28
C SER A 378 -4.31 -11.67 -4.53
N PHE A 379 -3.24 -11.15 -3.91
CA PHE A 379 -1.89 -11.73 -3.98
C PHE A 379 -1.88 -13.23 -3.72
N PHE A 380 -2.52 -13.70 -2.65
CA PHE A 380 -2.56 -15.13 -2.30
C PHE A 380 -3.40 -15.96 -3.26
N SER A 381 -4.33 -15.34 -4.00
CA SER A 381 -5.13 -16.04 -5.01
C SER A 381 -4.49 -16.06 -6.40
N ARG A 382 -3.35 -15.38 -6.58
CA ARG A 382 -2.62 -15.41 -7.86
C ARG A 382 -2.21 -16.85 -8.17
N PRO A 383 -2.40 -17.34 -9.41
CA PRO A 383 -2.15 -18.74 -9.76
C PRO A 383 -0.76 -19.22 -9.31
N GLU A 384 0.28 -18.46 -9.59
CA GLU A 384 1.66 -18.78 -9.21
C GLU A 384 1.87 -18.89 -7.68
N ILE A 385 1.15 -18.08 -6.89
CA ILE A 385 1.21 -18.12 -5.44
C ILE A 385 0.40 -19.31 -4.91
N ALA A 386 -0.79 -19.54 -5.45
CA ALA A 386 -1.63 -20.68 -5.10
C ALA A 386 -0.94 -22.01 -5.41
N ASP A 387 -0.22 -22.10 -6.54
CA ASP A 387 0.53 -23.29 -6.95
C ASP A 387 1.66 -23.63 -5.98
N VAL A 388 2.50 -22.64 -5.63
CA VAL A 388 3.58 -22.82 -4.64
C VAL A 388 3.02 -23.19 -3.28
N ARG A 389 1.95 -22.52 -2.85
CA ARG A 389 1.29 -22.78 -1.57
C ARG A 389 0.69 -24.18 -1.51
N ALA A 390 0.10 -24.64 -2.62
CA ALA A 390 -0.42 -26.00 -2.75
C ALA A 390 0.71 -27.04 -2.68
N ALA A 391 1.85 -26.80 -3.34
CA ALA A 391 3.01 -27.68 -3.28
C ALA A 391 3.57 -27.81 -1.85
N LEU A 392 3.72 -26.68 -1.14
CA LEU A 392 4.15 -26.67 0.27
C LEU A 392 3.15 -27.41 1.17
N SER A 393 1.85 -27.14 1.01
CA SER A 393 0.79 -27.78 1.78
C SER A 393 0.74 -29.29 1.55
N ALA A 394 0.89 -29.74 0.30
CA ALA A 394 0.91 -31.15 -0.08
C ALA A 394 2.17 -31.88 0.43
N ALA A 395 3.32 -31.21 0.48
CA ALA A 395 4.54 -31.81 1.03
C ALA A 395 4.41 -32.07 2.54
N ILE A 396 3.73 -31.17 3.26
CA ILE A 396 3.59 -31.19 4.72
C ILE A 396 2.44 -32.09 5.17
N ASP A 397 1.28 -32.03 4.51
CA ASP A 397 0.17 -32.96 4.72
C ASP A 397 -0.13 -33.76 3.43
N PRO A 398 0.46 -34.95 3.28
CA PRO A 398 0.26 -35.81 2.11
C PRO A 398 -1.19 -36.24 1.87
N ARG A 399 -2.07 -36.09 2.88
CA ARG A 399 -3.51 -36.42 2.78
C ARG A 399 -4.36 -35.27 2.28
N ASN A 400 -3.76 -34.09 2.06
CA ASN A 400 -4.46 -32.97 1.47
C ASN A 400 -4.56 -33.18 -0.05
N ASP A 401 -5.57 -33.95 -0.46
CA ASP A 401 -5.79 -34.32 -1.86
C ASP A 401 -6.07 -33.11 -2.76
N LEU A 402 -6.70 -32.06 -2.22
CA LEU A 402 -6.96 -30.83 -2.97
C LEU A 402 -5.64 -30.09 -3.27
N ALA A 403 -4.79 -29.88 -2.26
CA ALA A 403 -3.48 -29.26 -2.46
C ALA A 403 -2.59 -30.11 -3.37
N THR A 404 -2.63 -31.44 -3.21
CA THR A 404 -1.89 -32.37 -4.06
C THR A 404 -2.36 -32.27 -5.52
N ALA A 405 -3.67 -32.29 -5.77
CA ALA A 405 -4.22 -32.17 -7.13
C ALA A 405 -3.89 -30.81 -7.76
N THR A 406 -3.97 -29.72 -7.00
CA THR A 406 -3.59 -28.38 -7.46
C THR A 406 -2.11 -28.34 -7.85
N ALA A 407 -1.21 -28.82 -6.98
CA ALA A 407 0.22 -28.88 -7.27
C ALA A 407 0.54 -29.76 -8.48
N LEU A 408 -0.10 -30.93 -8.60
CA LEU A 408 0.06 -31.84 -9.73
C LEU A 408 -0.33 -31.20 -11.06
N ARG A 409 -1.46 -30.49 -11.11
CA ARG A 409 -1.97 -29.85 -12.33
C ARG A 409 -1.25 -28.54 -12.69
N SER A 410 -0.59 -27.92 -11.72
CA SER A 410 0.11 -26.63 -11.88
C SER A 410 1.28 -26.70 -12.89
N PRO A 411 1.78 -25.55 -13.38
CA PRO A 411 3.02 -25.48 -14.16
C PRO A 411 4.25 -26.04 -13.45
N LEU A 412 4.21 -26.25 -12.12
CA LEU A 412 5.29 -26.90 -11.36
C LEU A 412 5.44 -28.36 -11.81
N LEU A 413 4.37 -29.15 -11.75
CA LEU A 413 4.45 -30.60 -11.93
C LEU A 413 3.90 -31.09 -13.27
N ARG A 414 2.96 -30.35 -13.89
CA ARG A 414 2.40 -30.62 -15.22
C ARG A 414 1.89 -32.06 -15.39
N CYS A 415 1.45 -32.68 -14.30
CA CYS A 415 0.95 -34.04 -14.30
C CYS A 415 -0.33 -34.12 -15.13
N PRO A 416 -0.42 -35.03 -16.12
CA PRO A 416 -1.61 -35.17 -16.95
C PRO A 416 -2.86 -35.51 -16.12
N ASP A 417 -4.00 -34.90 -16.46
CA ASP A 417 -5.28 -35.14 -15.76
C ASP A 417 -5.64 -36.64 -15.69
N VAL A 418 -5.26 -37.43 -16.70
CA VAL A 418 -5.48 -38.89 -16.72
C VAL A 418 -4.75 -39.62 -15.60
N ASP A 419 -3.52 -39.20 -15.28
CA ASP A 419 -2.73 -39.82 -14.23
C ASP A 419 -3.20 -39.36 -12.85
N ILE A 420 -3.65 -38.11 -12.73
CA ILE A 420 -4.32 -37.62 -11.50
C ILE A 420 -5.57 -38.45 -11.21
N VAL A 421 -6.42 -38.71 -12.22
CA VAL A 421 -7.62 -39.53 -12.05
C VAL A 421 -7.27 -40.98 -11.68
N ARG A 422 -6.30 -41.59 -12.37
CA ARG A 422 -5.83 -42.96 -12.06
C ARG A 422 -5.26 -43.07 -10.65
N ALA A 423 -4.44 -42.10 -10.25
CA ALA A 423 -3.92 -41.98 -8.90
C ALA A 423 -5.06 -41.84 -7.88
N SER A 424 -6.08 -41.02 -8.13
CA SER A 424 -7.23 -40.89 -7.21
C SER A 424 -8.03 -42.18 -7.04
N LEU A 425 -8.13 -42.99 -8.10
CA LEU A 425 -8.84 -44.27 -8.05
C LEU A 425 -8.07 -45.30 -7.23
N ARG A 426 -6.74 -45.34 -7.39
CA ARG A 426 -5.83 -46.22 -6.63
C ARG A 426 -5.74 -45.80 -5.16
N GLY A 427 -5.65 -44.49 -4.90
CA GLY A 427 -5.53 -43.87 -3.58
C GLY A 427 -6.85 -43.66 -2.84
N ARG A 428 -7.99 -44.14 -3.35
CA ARG A 428 -9.34 -43.83 -2.84
C ARG A 428 -9.55 -44.09 -1.34
N LYS A 429 -8.82 -45.05 -0.76
CA LYS A 429 -8.89 -45.41 0.67
C LYS A 429 -7.76 -44.81 1.51
N THR A 430 -6.81 -44.13 0.88
CA THR A 430 -5.60 -43.61 1.50
C THR A 430 -5.46 -42.12 1.17
N SER A 431 -4.65 -41.76 0.18
CA SER A 431 -4.45 -40.39 -0.31
C SER A 431 -4.11 -40.39 -1.79
N LEU A 432 -4.23 -39.22 -2.43
CA LEU A 432 -3.83 -39.02 -3.83
C LEU A 432 -2.33 -39.27 -4.03
N GLN A 433 -1.47 -38.92 -3.06
CA GLN A 433 -0.02 -39.18 -3.16
C GLN A 433 0.30 -40.68 -3.09
N ASP A 434 -0.39 -41.44 -2.22
CA ASP A 434 -0.22 -42.90 -2.17
C ASP A 434 -0.68 -43.56 -3.47
N GLY A 435 -1.81 -43.10 -4.02
CA GLY A 435 -2.31 -43.56 -5.31
C GLY A 435 -1.38 -43.24 -6.47
N LEU A 436 -0.68 -42.10 -6.43
CA LEU A 436 0.32 -41.71 -7.41
C LEU A 436 1.57 -42.58 -7.30
N ALA A 437 2.04 -42.87 -6.08
CA ALA A 437 3.17 -43.77 -5.84
C ALA A 437 2.87 -45.21 -6.31
N ASP A 438 1.65 -45.70 -6.12
CA ASP A 438 1.21 -47.00 -6.64
C ASP A 438 1.14 -47.01 -8.17
N LEU A 439 0.62 -45.94 -8.78
CA LEU A 439 0.60 -45.78 -10.24
C LEU A 439 2.03 -45.83 -10.82
N VAL A 440 2.97 -45.09 -10.22
CA VAL A 440 4.39 -45.11 -10.60
C VAL A 440 4.99 -46.51 -10.45
N SER A 441 4.71 -47.18 -9.33
CA SER A 441 5.22 -48.53 -9.06
C SER A 441 4.71 -49.59 -10.04
N SER A 442 3.52 -49.39 -10.60
CA SER A 442 2.98 -50.28 -11.65
C SER A 442 3.60 -50.08 -13.04
N GLY A 443 4.39 -49.03 -13.24
CA GLY A 443 5.01 -48.72 -14.54
C GLY A 443 4.06 -48.12 -15.58
N GLU A 444 2.84 -47.74 -15.16
CA GLU A 444 1.80 -47.17 -16.04
C GLU A 444 1.78 -45.63 -16.05
N ALA A 445 2.62 -44.99 -15.21
CA ALA A 445 2.67 -43.55 -15.01
C ALA A 445 3.43 -42.81 -16.13
N SER A 446 3.02 -41.57 -16.43
CA SER A 446 3.84 -40.64 -17.22
C SER A 446 5.13 -40.24 -16.50
N SER A 447 6.09 -39.70 -17.27
CA SER A 447 7.33 -39.11 -16.73
C SER A 447 7.07 -38.02 -15.69
N GLU A 448 6.03 -37.23 -15.90
CA GLU A 448 5.60 -36.13 -15.04
C GLU A 448 5.05 -36.65 -13.71
N ALA A 449 4.27 -37.73 -13.74
CA ALA A 449 3.79 -38.40 -12.53
C ALA A 449 4.94 -39.04 -11.73
N VAL A 450 5.93 -39.65 -12.41
CA VAL A 450 7.16 -40.16 -11.75
C VAL A 450 7.94 -39.03 -11.10
N PHE A 451 8.13 -37.91 -11.81
CA PHE A 451 8.79 -36.72 -11.28
C PHE A 451 8.07 -36.16 -10.05
N ALA A 452 6.73 -36.10 -10.09
CA ALA A 452 5.93 -35.56 -9.00
C ALA A 452 6.06 -36.33 -7.68
N VAL A 453 6.17 -37.67 -7.73
CA VAL A 453 6.42 -38.48 -6.53
C VAL A 453 7.76 -38.11 -5.89
N GLY A 454 8.83 -38.07 -6.68
CA GLY A 454 10.16 -37.68 -6.19
C GLY A 454 10.22 -36.23 -5.72
N PHE A 455 9.47 -35.33 -6.37
CA PHE A 455 9.37 -33.93 -5.99
C PHE A 455 8.81 -33.75 -4.56
N PHE A 456 7.69 -34.40 -4.23
CA PHE A 456 7.09 -34.26 -2.89
C PHE A 456 7.98 -34.83 -1.79
N GLU A 457 8.65 -35.96 -2.05
CA GLU A 457 9.63 -36.51 -1.11
C GLU A 457 10.80 -35.56 -0.90
N HIS A 458 11.37 -35.03 -1.98
CA HIS A 458 12.49 -34.11 -1.90
C HIS A 458 12.11 -32.81 -1.17
N LEU A 459 10.98 -32.20 -1.53
CA LEU A 459 10.48 -30.98 -0.91
C LEU A 459 10.25 -31.16 0.59
N ARG A 460 9.70 -32.31 1.01
CA ARG A 460 9.54 -32.67 2.43
C ARG A 460 10.86 -32.78 3.17
N THR A 461 11.90 -33.32 2.54
CA THR A 461 13.24 -33.38 3.15
C THR A 461 13.87 -32.01 3.33
N LEU A 462 13.69 -31.09 2.37
CA LEU A 462 14.24 -29.74 2.43
C LEU A 462 13.56 -28.91 3.53
N ILE A 463 12.22 -28.88 3.55
CA ILE A 463 11.44 -28.12 4.55
C ILE A 463 11.71 -28.60 5.99
N ALA A 464 12.09 -29.87 6.18
CA ALA A 464 12.43 -30.41 7.49
C ALA A 464 13.75 -29.87 8.07
N VAL A 465 14.65 -29.35 7.23
CA VAL A 465 16.02 -28.97 7.65
C VAL A 465 16.43 -27.55 7.23
N GLN A 466 15.59 -26.85 6.48
CA GLN A 466 15.84 -25.49 5.99
C GLN A 466 14.61 -24.59 6.18
N PRO A 467 14.81 -23.27 6.32
CA PRO A 467 13.72 -22.30 6.22
C PRO A 467 12.99 -22.41 4.88
N VAL A 468 11.66 -22.27 4.87
CA VAL A 468 10.84 -22.32 3.66
C VAL A 468 11.23 -21.21 2.68
N SER A 469 11.62 -20.04 3.19
CA SER A 469 12.11 -18.93 2.33
C SER A 469 13.33 -19.30 1.49
N ASP A 470 14.18 -20.21 1.97
CA ASP A 470 15.36 -20.70 1.25
C ASP A 470 15.04 -21.90 0.34
N VAL A 471 13.89 -22.56 0.53
CA VAL A 471 13.47 -23.76 -0.22
C VAL A 471 12.70 -23.41 -1.50
N ILE A 472 11.92 -22.32 -1.51
CA ILE A 472 11.05 -21.96 -2.65
C ILE A 472 11.84 -21.76 -3.94
N GLY A 473 12.95 -21.02 -3.92
CA GLY A 473 13.79 -20.79 -5.11
C GLY A 473 14.30 -22.10 -5.72
N PRO A 474 15.07 -22.92 -4.96
CA PRO A 474 15.53 -24.23 -5.42
C PRO A 474 14.42 -25.16 -5.89
N MET A 475 13.24 -25.11 -5.26
CA MET A 475 12.06 -25.88 -5.67
C MET A 475 11.58 -25.48 -7.08
N LEU A 476 11.49 -24.18 -7.36
CA LEU A 476 11.08 -23.64 -8.67
C LEU A 476 12.08 -23.97 -9.77
N ASP A 477 13.37 -23.96 -9.44
CA ASP A 477 14.44 -24.36 -10.35
C ASP A 477 14.35 -25.87 -10.66
N HIS A 478 14.17 -26.70 -9.64
CA HIS A 478 14.08 -28.15 -9.78
C HIS A 478 12.93 -28.58 -10.70
N CYS A 479 11.79 -27.89 -10.63
CA CYS A 479 10.64 -28.17 -11.50
C CYS A 479 10.66 -27.40 -12.84
N ARG A 480 11.70 -26.60 -13.09
CA ARG A 480 11.89 -25.75 -14.28
C ARG A 480 10.73 -24.79 -14.50
N TRP A 481 10.19 -24.23 -13.41
CA TRP A 481 9.01 -23.37 -13.44
C TRP A 481 9.20 -22.17 -14.36
N HIS A 482 10.35 -21.48 -14.28
CA HIS A 482 10.63 -20.33 -15.15
C HIS A 482 10.52 -20.66 -16.64
N ALA A 483 10.96 -21.85 -17.07
CA ALA A 483 10.83 -22.30 -18.45
C ALA A 483 9.38 -22.63 -18.82
N ALA A 484 8.61 -23.19 -17.89
CA ALA A 484 7.20 -23.51 -18.10
C ALA A 484 6.33 -22.25 -18.30
N VAL A 485 6.66 -21.15 -17.63
CA VAL A 485 5.89 -19.89 -17.68
C VAL A 485 6.52 -18.79 -18.53
N ALA A 486 7.66 -19.05 -19.19
CA ALA A 486 8.43 -18.03 -19.94
C ALA A 486 7.64 -17.34 -21.06
N ARG A 487 6.62 -18.00 -21.63
CA ARG A 487 5.76 -17.45 -22.69
C ARG A 487 4.52 -16.74 -22.16
N ASP A 488 4.28 -16.78 -20.85
CA ASP A 488 3.18 -16.03 -20.25
C ASP A 488 3.53 -14.54 -20.28
N ALA A 489 2.60 -13.72 -20.78
CA ALA A 489 2.75 -12.27 -20.81
C ALA A 489 2.96 -11.65 -19.42
N ARG A 490 2.66 -12.39 -18.35
CA ARG A 490 2.80 -11.99 -16.95
C ARG A 490 4.11 -12.46 -16.30
N TYR A 491 5.01 -13.13 -17.02
CA TYR A 491 6.22 -13.75 -16.46
C TYR A 491 6.94 -12.86 -15.43
N THR A 492 7.24 -11.60 -15.79
CA THR A 492 7.95 -10.67 -14.90
C THR A 492 7.19 -10.38 -13.60
N GLN A 493 5.86 -10.25 -13.67
CA GLN A 493 5.00 -10.05 -12.50
C GLN A 493 4.90 -11.31 -11.65
N MET A 494 4.83 -12.49 -12.28
CA MET A 494 4.81 -13.77 -11.58
C MET A 494 6.11 -13.96 -10.78
N VAL A 495 7.26 -13.63 -11.35
CA VAL A 495 8.56 -13.67 -10.63
C VAL A 495 8.56 -12.71 -9.45
N ALA A 496 8.15 -11.45 -9.64
CA ALA A 496 8.06 -10.48 -8.54
C ALA A 496 7.11 -10.95 -7.42
N ASN A 497 6.00 -11.62 -7.78
CA ASN A 497 5.07 -12.20 -6.82
C ASN A 497 5.72 -13.32 -6.00
N ILE A 498 6.51 -14.19 -6.64
CA ILE A 498 7.29 -15.23 -5.96
C ILE A 498 8.34 -14.64 -5.02
N ASP A 499 9.07 -13.61 -5.44
CA ASP A 499 10.05 -12.93 -4.58
C ASP A 499 9.38 -12.34 -3.34
N LYS A 500 8.22 -11.71 -3.52
CA LYS A 500 7.40 -11.22 -2.40
C LYS A 500 6.95 -12.36 -1.48
N LEU A 501 6.57 -13.52 -2.01
CA LEU A 501 6.19 -14.68 -1.21
C LEU A 501 7.36 -15.16 -0.34
N ILE A 502 8.57 -15.19 -0.91
CA ILE A 502 9.80 -15.53 -0.19
C ILE A 502 10.04 -14.54 0.97
N ASP A 503 9.83 -13.24 0.75
CA ASP A 503 9.95 -12.22 1.80
C ASP A 503 8.88 -12.35 2.91
N ILE A 504 7.65 -12.76 2.56
CA ILE A 504 6.61 -13.07 3.56
C ILE A 504 7.06 -14.25 4.43
N CYS A 505 7.53 -15.34 3.81
CA CYS A 505 8.08 -16.49 4.55
C CYS A 505 9.23 -16.07 5.47
N ARG A 506 10.17 -15.28 4.94
CA ARG A 506 11.36 -14.82 5.70
C ARG A 506 10.98 -14.00 6.93
N ARG A 507 9.99 -13.10 6.81
CA ARG A 507 9.48 -12.32 7.95
C ARG A 507 8.80 -13.20 8.99
N ALA A 508 8.03 -14.21 8.57
CA ALA A 508 7.43 -15.16 9.49
C ALA A 508 8.49 -15.96 10.25
N GLU A 509 9.57 -16.36 9.58
CA GLU A 509 10.69 -17.13 10.14
C GLU A 509 11.59 -16.31 11.09
N GLN A 510 11.66 -14.98 10.93
CA GLN A 510 12.43 -14.10 11.80
C GLN A 510 11.89 -14.05 13.25
N ASN A 511 10.63 -14.45 13.46
CA ASN A 511 10.07 -14.59 14.81
C ASN A 511 10.70 -15.80 15.50
N ARG A 512 11.42 -15.59 16.61
CA ARG A 512 12.22 -16.62 17.32
C ARG A 512 11.46 -17.87 17.81
N SER A 513 10.13 -17.87 17.71
CA SER A 513 9.25 -18.99 18.08
C SER A 513 8.47 -19.56 16.89
N ALA A 514 8.76 -19.14 15.66
CA ALA A 514 8.01 -19.54 14.48
C ALA A 514 8.23 -21.02 14.15
N SER A 515 7.14 -21.77 14.18
CA SER A 515 7.07 -23.14 13.67
C SER A 515 6.75 -23.13 12.17
N LEU A 516 6.95 -24.28 11.52
CA LEU A 516 6.51 -24.48 10.13
C LEU A 516 5.00 -24.21 9.95
N ALA A 517 4.19 -24.49 10.98
CA ALA A 517 2.77 -24.17 10.98
C ALA A 517 2.51 -22.66 10.98
N ASP A 518 3.36 -21.87 11.64
CA ASP A 518 3.25 -20.40 11.64
C ASP A 518 3.63 -19.82 10.28
N VAL A 519 4.65 -20.38 9.62
CA VAL A 519 5.03 -20.00 8.24
C VAL A 519 3.91 -20.36 7.26
N LEU A 520 3.31 -21.55 7.38
CA LEU A 520 2.15 -21.94 6.59
C LEU A 520 0.95 -21.03 6.84
N ALA A 521 0.68 -20.66 8.09
CA ALA A 521 -0.40 -19.73 8.41
C ALA A 521 -0.16 -18.35 7.79
N ALA A 522 1.10 -17.90 7.75
CA ALA A 522 1.49 -16.64 7.12
C ALA A 522 1.35 -16.62 5.59
N VAL A 523 1.46 -17.78 4.93
CA VAL A 523 1.25 -17.90 3.47
C VAL A 523 -0.13 -18.41 3.10
N SER A 524 -0.91 -18.94 4.04
CA SER A 524 -2.29 -19.40 3.85
C SER A 524 -3.18 -18.24 3.42
N GLU A 525 -4.18 -18.53 2.59
CA GLU A 525 -5.11 -17.51 2.13
C GLU A 525 -5.90 -16.94 3.32
N PRO A 526 -5.68 -15.67 3.70
CA PRO A 526 -6.43 -15.09 4.80
C PRO A 526 -7.89 -14.88 4.39
N GLU A 527 -8.83 -14.91 5.35
CA GLU A 527 -10.25 -14.64 5.10
C GLU A 527 -10.50 -13.28 4.41
N ARG A 528 -9.53 -12.35 4.51
CA ARG A 528 -9.44 -11.12 3.73
C ARG A 528 -8.01 -10.92 3.25
N ASP A 529 -7.75 -11.19 1.98
CA ASP A 529 -6.47 -10.88 1.35
C ASP A 529 -6.33 -9.37 1.10
N LEU A 530 -5.47 -8.74 1.91
CA LEU A 530 -5.11 -7.32 1.82
C LEU A 530 -3.72 -7.11 1.20
N GLU A 531 -3.02 -8.19 0.83
CA GLU A 531 -1.66 -8.12 0.32
C GLU A 531 -1.66 -7.73 -1.17
N ALA A 532 -0.85 -6.71 -1.49
CA ALA A 532 -0.61 -6.29 -2.87
C ALA A 532 0.32 -7.27 -3.60
N GLU A 533 0.39 -7.18 -4.92
CA GLU A 533 1.38 -7.94 -5.68
C GLU A 533 2.82 -7.51 -5.40
N GLY A 534 3.77 -8.38 -5.75
CA GLY A 534 5.20 -8.06 -5.70
C GLY A 534 5.53 -6.92 -6.66
N THR A 535 6.45 -6.04 -6.25
CA THR A 535 6.86 -4.91 -7.09
C THR A 535 7.89 -5.39 -8.10
N VAL A 536 7.60 -5.28 -9.39
CA VAL A 536 8.61 -5.50 -10.44
C VAL A 536 9.65 -4.38 -10.31
N MET A 537 10.91 -4.73 -10.02
CA MET A 537 12.02 -3.78 -10.13
C MET A 537 12.17 -3.36 -11.60
N SER A 538 12.14 -2.05 -11.86
CA SER A 538 11.91 -1.38 -13.16
C SER A 538 10.42 -1.34 -13.53
N THR A 539 9.72 -0.22 -13.31
CA THR A 539 9.97 1.04 -14.04
C THR A 539 9.55 2.28 -13.24
N ASP A 540 10.47 3.23 -13.02
CA ASP A 540 10.16 4.62 -12.59
C ASP A 540 9.21 5.35 -13.57
N ASN A 541 8.90 4.74 -14.71
CA ASN A 541 8.08 5.29 -15.77
C ASN A 541 6.85 4.40 -16.09
N ALA A 542 5.96 4.23 -15.11
CA ALA A 542 4.70 3.50 -15.25
C ALA A 542 3.52 4.25 -14.61
N ILE A 543 2.34 4.10 -15.19
CA ILE A 543 1.09 4.69 -14.68
C ILE A 543 0.76 4.12 -13.31
N HIS A 544 0.54 4.99 -12.33
CA HIS A 544 0.23 4.59 -10.96
C HIS A 544 -1.28 4.36 -10.80
N VAL A 545 -1.70 3.11 -10.61
CA VAL A 545 -3.10 2.73 -10.36
C VAL A 545 -3.33 2.54 -8.87
N MET A 546 -4.17 3.38 -8.26
CA MET A 546 -4.39 3.36 -6.80
C MET A 546 -5.80 3.78 -6.40
N THR A 547 -6.17 3.58 -5.13
CA THR A 547 -7.42 4.15 -4.61
C THR A 547 -7.22 5.61 -4.22
N ILE A 548 -8.30 6.38 -4.16
CA ILE A 548 -8.24 7.76 -3.67
C ILE A 548 -7.61 7.84 -2.26
N HIS A 549 -7.96 6.93 -1.34
CA HIS A 549 -7.36 6.90 0.00
C HIS A 549 -5.83 6.67 -0.03
N ALA A 550 -5.35 5.81 -0.93
CA ALA A 550 -3.92 5.53 -1.05
C ALA A 550 -3.14 6.68 -1.68
N SER A 551 -3.82 7.59 -2.37
CA SER A 551 -3.21 8.77 -2.98
C SER A 551 -2.97 9.93 -2.00
N LYS A 552 -3.54 9.87 -0.79
CA LYS A 552 -3.36 10.92 0.21
C LYS A 552 -1.87 11.08 0.55
N GLY A 553 -1.42 12.33 0.64
CA GLY A 553 0.00 12.66 0.82
C GLY A 553 0.85 12.58 -0.46
N LEU A 554 0.38 11.91 -1.52
CA LEU A 554 1.07 11.84 -2.82
C LEU A 554 0.63 12.97 -3.75
N GLU A 555 1.41 13.20 -4.80
CA GLU A 555 1.14 14.24 -5.79
C GLU A 555 1.64 13.82 -7.17
N PHE A 556 0.84 14.07 -8.21
CA PHE A 556 1.12 13.62 -9.58
C PHE A 556 0.91 14.78 -10.57
N PRO A 557 1.78 14.92 -11.59
CA PRO A 557 1.54 15.89 -12.65
C PRO A 557 0.18 15.73 -13.33
N ILE A 558 -0.24 14.48 -13.58
CA ILE A 558 -1.49 14.12 -14.25
C ILE A 558 -2.27 13.18 -13.33
N VAL A 559 -3.55 13.48 -13.09
CA VAL A 559 -4.47 12.60 -12.35
C VAL A 559 -5.70 12.33 -13.20
N ALA A 560 -6.05 11.05 -13.33
CA ALA A 560 -7.32 10.62 -13.90
C ALA A 560 -8.20 9.97 -12.83
N LEU A 561 -9.49 10.30 -12.80
CA LEU A 561 -10.48 9.68 -11.92
C LEU A 561 -11.41 8.79 -12.73
N ALA A 562 -11.64 7.55 -12.29
CA ALA A 562 -12.53 6.58 -12.92
C ALA A 562 -13.21 5.66 -11.89
N ASP A 563 -14.27 4.96 -12.28
CA ASP A 563 -15.10 4.10 -11.40
C ASP A 563 -15.47 4.80 -10.08
N LEU A 564 -16.18 5.91 -10.21
CA LEU A 564 -16.56 6.79 -9.10
C LEU A 564 -18.01 6.57 -8.61
N GLY A 565 -18.76 5.70 -9.28
CA GLY A 565 -20.21 5.52 -9.09
C GLY A 565 -20.59 4.56 -7.96
N SER A 566 -19.62 3.91 -7.30
CA SER A 566 -19.91 2.94 -6.26
C SER A 566 -20.49 3.62 -5.01
N SER A 567 -21.69 3.20 -4.60
CA SER A 567 -22.30 3.57 -3.32
C SER A 567 -21.80 2.67 -2.19
N GLY A 568 -21.70 3.21 -0.97
CA GLY A 568 -21.40 2.43 0.23
C GLY A 568 -22.41 1.28 0.42
N ARG A 569 -21.96 0.17 1.00
CA ARG A 569 -22.86 -0.91 1.43
C ARG A 569 -23.49 -0.51 2.76
N THR A 570 -24.81 -0.57 2.85
CA THR A 570 -25.51 -0.35 4.12
C THR A 570 -25.17 -1.50 5.07
N ALA A 571 -24.53 -1.19 6.19
CA ALA A 571 -24.25 -2.19 7.21
C ALA A 571 -25.56 -2.67 7.87
N PRO A 572 -25.66 -3.95 8.27
CA PRO A 572 -26.80 -4.45 9.04
C PRO A 572 -26.85 -3.88 10.48
N PHE A 573 -25.78 -3.20 10.88
CA PHE A 573 -25.53 -2.69 12.22
C PHE A 573 -24.85 -1.33 12.12
N ILE A 574 -25.30 -0.37 12.93
CA ILE A 574 -24.84 1.02 12.92
C ILE A 574 -24.53 1.43 14.36
N ILE A 575 -23.36 2.02 14.57
CA ILE A 575 -22.96 2.61 15.86
C ILE A 575 -22.76 4.11 15.65
N SER A 576 -23.40 4.92 16.49
CA SER A 576 -23.03 6.32 16.69
C SER A 576 -22.58 6.55 18.13
N ASP A 577 -21.86 7.64 18.36
CA ASP A 577 -21.51 8.13 19.71
C ASP A 577 -22.73 8.69 20.46
N GLN A 578 -23.76 9.15 19.75
CA GLN A 578 -24.94 9.81 20.34
C GLN A 578 -26.01 8.82 20.82
N ILE A 579 -26.24 7.74 20.07
CA ILE A 579 -27.31 6.77 20.35
C ILE A 579 -26.72 5.40 20.73
N GLY A 580 -25.49 5.12 20.33
CA GLY A 580 -24.87 3.82 20.51
C GLY A 580 -25.28 2.81 19.41
N PRO A 581 -25.13 1.51 19.68
CA PRO A 581 -25.39 0.46 18.70
C PRO A 581 -26.89 0.27 18.41
N THR A 582 -27.24 0.22 17.13
CA THR A 582 -28.57 -0.18 16.65
C THR A 582 -28.46 -1.19 15.51
N ILE A 583 -29.44 -2.08 15.41
CA ILE A 583 -29.51 -3.07 14.32
C ILE A 583 -30.69 -2.78 13.39
N LYS A 584 -30.56 -3.19 12.13
CA LYS A 584 -31.73 -3.32 11.26
C LYS A 584 -32.67 -4.36 11.86
N THR A 585 -33.93 -3.99 12.08
CA THR A 585 -34.93 -4.89 12.67
C THR A 585 -35.13 -6.16 11.82
N PRO A 586 -35.47 -7.31 12.43
CA PRO A 586 -35.62 -8.59 11.71
C PRO A 586 -36.60 -8.58 10.53
N SER A 587 -37.56 -7.64 10.46
CA SER A 587 -38.44 -7.44 9.28
C SER A 587 -37.68 -7.25 7.97
N GLU A 588 -36.44 -6.77 8.02
CA GLU A 588 -35.59 -6.50 6.85
C GLU A 588 -34.57 -7.60 6.55
N ILE A 589 -34.41 -8.58 7.46
CA ILE A 589 -33.41 -9.65 7.38
C ILE A 589 -34.07 -11.02 7.11
N VAL A 590 -35.38 -11.16 7.38
CA VAL A 590 -36.12 -12.42 7.24
C VAL A 590 -36.64 -12.60 5.79
N PRO A 591 -36.48 -13.79 5.18
CA PRO A 591 -37.04 -14.10 3.86
C PRO A 591 -38.55 -13.87 3.77
N ALA A 592 -39.03 -13.46 2.59
CA ALA A 592 -40.38 -12.96 2.32
C ALA A 592 -41.55 -13.84 2.80
N GLU A 593 -41.30 -15.12 3.07
CA GLU A 593 -42.30 -16.14 3.41
C GLU A 593 -42.91 -15.96 4.82
N ASN A 594 -42.23 -15.27 5.73
CA ASN A 594 -42.74 -14.94 7.09
C ASN A 594 -43.01 -13.43 7.30
N ALA A 595 -42.83 -12.60 6.26
CA ALA A 595 -42.68 -11.15 6.42
C ALA A 595 -44.01 -10.40 6.70
N ARG A 596 -45.16 -10.97 6.33
CA ARG A 596 -46.44 -10.24 6.32
C ARG A 596 -46.96 -9.75 7.69
N ALA A 597 -46.59 -10.42 8.79
CA ALA A 597 -46.99 -10.00 10.15
C ALA A 597 -45.96 -9.08 10.84
N ILE A 598 -44.74 -8.97 10.30
CA ILE A 598 -43.62 -8.21 10.88
C ILE A 598 -43.35 -6.91 10.08
N LEU A 599 -43.69 -6.88 8.79
CA LEU A 599 -43.56 -5.72 7.89
C LEU A 599 -44.45 -4.51 8.26
N GLU A 600 -45.41 -4.66 9.17
CA GLU A 600 -46.31 -3.57 9.58
C GLU A 600 -45.79 -2.77 10.79
N ARG A 601 -44.65 -3.13 11.38
CA ARG A 601 -44.07 -2.40 12.51
C ARG A 601 -43.12 -1.30 12.03
N PRO A 602 -43.35 -0.03 12.38
CA PRO A 602 -42.43 1.05 12.06
C PRO A 602 -41.07 0.80 12.72
N PRO A 603 -39.95 1.19 12.07
CA PRO A 603 -38.61 1.03 12.66
C PRO A 603 -38.49 1.87 13.93
N ALA A 604 -37.60 1.45 14.83
CA ALA A 604 -37.26 2.23 16.02
C ALA A 604 -36.70 3.61 15.59
N LEU A 605 -37.14 4.68 16.25
CA LEU A 605 -36.68 6.03 15.98
C LEU A 605 -35.16 6.13 16.20
N SER A 606 -34.64 5.47 17.24
CA SER A 606 -33.19 5.37 17.49
C SER A 606 -32.40 4.84 16.30
N HIS A 607 -32.88 3.77 15.65
CA HIS A 607 -32.24 3.19 14.48
C HIS A 607 -32.29 4.12 13.26
N VAL A 608 -33.45 4.75 13.02
CA VAL A 608 -33.63 5.70 11.92
C VAL A 608 -32.70 6.89 12.07
N VAL A 609 -32.62 7.47 13.28
CA VAL A 609 -31.72 8.60 13.54
C VAL A 609 -30.26 8.16 13.35
N ASN A 610 -29.88 6.97 13.82
CA ASN A 610 -28.54 6.42 13.58
C ASN A 610 -28.22 6.23 12.09
N GLN A 611 -29.16 5.69 11.32
CA GLN A 611 -29.00 5.53 9.88
C GLN A 611 -28.76 6.86 9.18
N GLU A 612 -29.48 7.90 9.59
CA GLU A 612 -29.34 9.21 8.99
C GLU A 612 -28.03 9.91 9.42
N LEU A 613 -27.62 9.77 10.67
CA LEU A 613 -26.30 10.25 11.13
C LEU A 613 -25.15 9.61 10.35
N ASP A 614 -25.23 8.29 10.13
CA ASP A 614 -24.25 7.55 9.32
C ASP A 614 -24.26 8.04 7.86
N ARG A 615 -25.46 8.26 7.29
CA ARG A 615 -25.63 8.82 5.95
C ARG A 615 -25.02 10.22 5.81
N GLU A 616 -25.29 11.12 6.76
CA GLU A 616 -24.73 12.47 6.80
C GLU A 616 -23.20 12.44 6.90
N ARG A 617 -22.66 11.57 7.75
CA ARG A 617 -21.22 11.35 7.91
C ARG A 617 -20.59 10.90 6.60
N ASP A 618 -21.17 9.88 5.97
CA ASP A 618 -20.70 9.31 4.71
C ASP A 618 -20.74 10.33 3.56
N GLU A 619 -21.80 11.13 3.46
CA GLU A 619 -21.91 12.19 2.45
C GLU A 619 -20.86 13.29 2.64
N ALA A 620 -20.65 13.72 3.88
CA ALA A 620 -19.62 14.70 4.21
C ALA A 620 -18.22 14.16 3.90
N GLU A 621 -17.95 12.89 4.21
CA GLU A 621 -16.69 12.23 3.87
C GLU A 621 -16.51 12.06 2.36
N GLN A 622 -17.57 11.78 1.60
CA GLN A 622 -17.50 11.73 0.13
C GLN A 622 -17.09 13.07 -0.49
N ARG A 623 -17.60 14.19 0.04
CA ARG A 623 -17.18 15.54 -0.41
C ARG A 623 -15.68 15.78 -0.16
N ARG A 624 -15.17 15.38 1.00
CA ARG A 624 -13.73 15.44 1.35
C ARG A 624 -12.89 14.51 0.50
N LEU A 625 -13.39 13.31 0.23
CA LEU A 625 -12.72 12.34 -0.63
C LEU A 625 -12.58 12.86 -2.07
N LEU A 626 -13.62 13.54 -2.59
CA LEU A 626 -13.54 14.24 -3.86
C LEU A 626 -12.45 15.31 -3.84
N TYR A 627 -12.42 16.13 -2.78
CA TYR A 627 -11.38 17.15 -2.62
C TYR A 627 -9.97 16.55 -2.63
N VAL A 628 -9.74 15.46 -1.89
CA VAL A 628 -8.45 14.76 -1.89
C VAL A 628 -8.10 14.31 -3.31
N ALA A 629 -9.02 13.66 -4.02
CA ALA A 629 -8.80 13.16 -5.38
C ALA A 629 -8.41 14.28 -6.36
N LEU A 630 -9.14 15.40 -6.33
CA LEU A 630 -8.90 16.55 -7.21
C LEU A 630 -7.57 17.25 -6.90
N THR A 631 -7.20 17.35 -5.62
CA THR A 631 -5.98 18.04 -5.18
C THR A 631 -4.69 17.23 -5.35
N ARG A 632 -4.76 15.97 -5.79
CA ARG A 632 -3.56 15.18 -6.12
C ARG A 632 -2.90 15.65 -7.42
N ALA A 633 -3.65 16.31 -8.29
CA ALA A 633 -3.17 16.80 -9.58
C ALA A 633 -2.35 18.09 -9.42
N LYS A 634 -1.21 18.16 -10.10
CA LYS A 634 -0.41 19.41 -10.19
C LYS A 634 -0.77 20.25 -11.42
N ALA A 635 -1.06 19.60 -12.55
CA ALA A 635 -1.23 20.27 -13.85
C ALA A 635 -2.47 19.78 -14.62
N HIS A 636 -2.63 18.47 -14.78
CA HIS A 636 -3.71 17.93 -15.60
C HIS A 636 -4.65 17.05 -14.78
N LEU A 637 -5.95 17.22 -15.01
CA LEU A 637 -7.01 16.47 -14.39
C LEU A 637 -7.94 15.89 -15.45
N VAL A 638 -8.15 14.58 -15.43
CA VAL A 638 -9.10 13.87 -16.30
C VAL A 638 -10.21 13.29 -15.44
N LEU A 639 -11.46 13.66 -15.74
CA LEU A 639 -12.65 13.16 -15.08
C LEU A 639 -13.37 12.21 -16.04
N CYS A 640 -13.22 10.90 -15.86
CA CYS A 640 -13.95 9.90 -16.64
C CYS A 640 -15.33 9.71 -16.01
N LEU A 641 -16.36 10.22 -16.68
CA LEU A 641 -17.73 10.27 -16.17
C LEU A 641 -18.69 9.63 -17.17
N PRO A 642 -19.55 8.68 -16.76
CA PRO A 642 -20.66 8.25 -17.57
C PRO A 642 -21.65 9.41 -17.78
N SER A 643 -22.23 9.50 -18.98
CA SER A 643 -23.21 10.52 -19.31
C SER A 643 -24.48 10.40 -18.45
N PRO A 644 -25.27 11.48 -18.26
CA PRO A 644 -26.39 11.50 -17.31
C PRO A 644 -27.49 10.45 -17.54
N ASP A 645 -27.60 9.94 -18.76
CA ASP A 645 -28.52 8.89 -19.23
C ASP A 645 -28.03 7.46 -18.92
N VAL A 646 -26.76 7.28 -18.53
CA VAL A 646 -26.23 6.00 -18.09
C VAL A 646 -26.67 5.68 -16.67
N LYS A 647 -27.02 4.40 -16.44
CA LYS A 647 -27.35 3.88 -15.12
C LYS A 647 -26.18 4.12 -14.16
N ASP A 648 -26.46 4.68 -12.99
CA ASP A 648 -25.49 5.05 -11.93
C ASP A 648 -24.74 6.38 -12.11
N ALA A 649 -25.01 7.13 -13.19
CA ALA A 649 -24.42 8.47 -13.41
C ALA A 649 -24.79 9.52 -12.34
N ALA A 650 -25.84 9.27 -11.55
CA ALA A 650 -26.27 10.11 -10.43
C ALA A 650 -25.78 9.62 -9.04
N LYS A 651 -24.98 8.54 -8.97
CA LYS A 651 -24.57 7.92 -7.70
C LYS A 651 -23.20 8.39 -7.24
N GLY A 652 -23.04 8.49 -5.92
CA GLY A 652 -21.76 8.72 -5.26
C GLY A 652 -21.00 9.93 -5.81
N LEU A 653 -19.69 9.77 -5.99
CA LEU A 653 -18.83 10.83 -6.51
C LEU A 653 -19.14 11.18 -7.97
N THR A 654 -19.58 10.20 -8.78
CA THR A 654 -20.01 10.46 -10.16
C THR A 654 -21.16 11.45 -10.21
N GLY A 655 -22.18 11.27 -9.36
CA GLY A 655 -23.32 12.19 -9.30
C GLY A 655 -22.90 13.62 -8.93
N ILE A 656 -22.02 13.76 -7.93
CA ILE A 656 -21.49 15.07 -7.50
C ILE A 656 -20.71 15.74 -8.65
N LEU A 657 -19.86 14.98 -9.35
CA LEU A 657 -19.06 15.50 -10.47
C LEU A 657 -19.91 15.84 -11.69
N ASN A 658 -20.90 15.01 -12.05
CA ASN A 658 -21.83 15.30 -13.13
C ASN A 658 -22.64 16.57 -12.85
N ALA A 659 -23.12 16.76 -11.62
CA ALA A 659 -23.81 17.99 -11.22
C ALA A 659 -22.88 19.21 -11.27
N ALA A 660 -21.66 19.09 -10.70
CA ALA A 660 -20.68 20.17 -10.66
C ALA A 660 -20.15 20.57 -12.03
N THR A 661 -20.14 19.64 -12.99
CA THR A 661 -19.62 19.87 -14.34
C THR A 661 -20.70 20.09 -15.39
N ALA A 662 -22.00 20.03 -15.04
CA ALA A 662 -23.11 20.13 -16.01
C ALA A 662 -23.06 21.42 -16.85
N GLN A 663 -22.71 22.55 -16.24
CA GLN A 663 -22.59 23.85 -16.92
C GLN A 663 -21.21 24.02 -17.57
N ALA A 664 -21.08 25.01 -18.46
CA ALA A 664 -19.77 25.39 -18.99
C ALA A 664 -18.87 25.90 -17.86
N GLY A 665 -17.61 25.47 -17.85
CA GLY A 665 -16.64 25.84 -16.84
C GLY A 665 -15.21 25.78 -17.39
N PRO A 666 -14.18 25.92 -16.53
CA PRO A 666 -12.77 25.86 -16.92
C PRO A 666 -12.28 24.44 -17.28
N TRP A 667 -13.10 23.66 -17.98
CA TRP A 667 -12.78 22.31 -18.46
C TRP A 667 -13.21 22.11 -19.90
N THR A 668 -12.49 21.25 -20.61
CA THR A 668 -12.89 20.75 -21.93
C THR A 668 -13.74 19.50 -21.79
N ARG A 669 -14.78 19.35 -22.61
CA ARG A 669 -15.60 18.14 -22.65
C ARG A 669 -15.28 17.34 -23.91
N VAL A 670 -14.99 16.06 -23.74
CA VAL A 670 -14.76 15.10 -24.82
C VAL A 670 -15.81 14.01 -24.67
N THR A 671 -16.75 13.94 -25.62
CA THR A 671 -17.81 12.92 -25.62
C THR A 671 -17.36 11.72 -26.43
N CYS A 672 -17.27 10.57 -25.77
CA CYS A 672 -16.96 9.28 -26.40
C CYS A 672 -18.27 8.66 -26.89
N THR A 673 -18.40 8.46 -28.20
CA THR A 673 -19.60 7.86 -28.80
C THR A 673 -19.37 6.46 -29.33
N GLU A 674 -18.31 6.19 -30.12
CA GLU A 674 -18.07 4.83 -30.70
C GLU A 674 -16.59 4.48 -30.99
N ASN A 675 -15.66 5.44 -30.98
CA ASN A 675 -14.37 5.28 -31.64
C ASN A 675 -13.21 4.94 -30.69
N ILE A 676 -12.62 3.74 -30.86
CA ILE A 676 -11.40 3.31 -30.14
C ILE A 676 -10.28 3.00 -31.14
N ALA A 677 -10.13 3.85 -32.16
CA ALA A 677 -9.00 3.74 -33.09
C ALA A 677 -7.83 4.59 -32.58
N VAL A 678 -7.09 4.06 -31.61
CA VAL A 678 -5.78 4.60 -31.21
C VAL A 678 -4.80 3.43 -31.22
N GLU A 679 -3.73 3.53 -32.01
CA GLU A 679 -2.64 2.53 -31.97
C GLU A 679 -2.03 2.47 -30.56
N GLY A 680 -1.59 1.28 -30.12
CA GLY A 680 -1.00 1.10 -28.80
C GLY A 680 0.20 2.04 -28.56
N TYR A 681 0.46 2.37 -27.29
CA TYR A 681 1.57 3.24 -26.89
C TYR A 681 2.92 2.69 -27.39
N ARG A 682 3.63 3.49 -28.20
CA ARG A 682 4.96 3.15 -28.75
C ARG A 682 6.03 3.92 -27.97
N GLY A 683 6.36 3.49 -26.75
CA GLY A 683 7.42 4.12 -25.94
C GLY A 683 8.83 3.90 -26.51
N THR A 684 9.78 4.77 -26.16
CA THR A 684 11.20 4.72 -26.59
C THR A 684 12.04 3.58 -25.96
N GLY A 685 11.43 2.73 -25.12
CA GLY A 685 12.04 1.48 -24.69
C GLY A 685 11.78 0.42 -25.75
N ARG A 686 12.85 -0.17 -26.32
CA ARG A 686 12.74 -1.40 -27.11
C ARG A 686 11.87 -2.39 -26.33
N THR A 687 10.62 -2.55 -26.74
CA THR A 687 9.92 -3.80 -26.51
C THR A 687 10.80 -4.83 -27.20
N ALA A 688 11.38 -5.73 -26.42
CA ALA A 688 11.98 -6.92 -26.99
C ALA A 688 10.86 -7.60 -27.76
N GLY A 689 10.87 -7.46 -29.08
CA GLY A 689 9.99 -8.22 -29.95
C GLY A 689 10.20 -9.70 -29.65
N PRO A 690 9.23 -10.57 -29.96
CA PRO A 690 9.43 -12.00 -29.82
C PRO A 690 10.67 -12.37 -30.63
N ILE A 691 11.76 -12.70 -29.93
CA ILE A 691 12.90 -13.34 -30.56
C ILE A 691 12.40 -14.73 -30.91
N THR A 692 12.05 -14.94 -32.17
CA THR A 692 11.81 -16.26 -32.72
C THR A 692 13.15 -16.97 -32.78
N VAL A 693 13.56 -17.60 -31.67
CA VAL A 693 14.60 -18.61 -31.72
C VAL A 693 13.92 -19.90 -32.14
N ALA A 694 14.13 -20.30 -33.39
CA ALA A 694 13.83 -21.65 -33.83
C ALA A 694 14.76 -22.60 -33.04
N PHE A 695 14.18 -23.46 -32.21
CA PHE A 695 14.90 -24.57 -31.61
C PHE A 695 14.42 -25.87 -32.23
N GLU A 696 15.32 -26.49 -32.99
CA GLU A 696 15.42 -27.94 -33.07
C GLU A 696 15.75 -28.50 -31.67
N PRO A 697 15.31 -29.72 -31.33
CA PRO A 697 15.45 -30.26 -29.99
C PRO A 697 16.91 -30.60 -29.71
N LEU A 698 17.61 -29.69 -29.04
CA LEU A 698 18.83 -30.00 -28.31
C LEU A 698 18.48 -30.13 -26.83
N VAL A 699 18.56 -31.36 -26.33
CA VAL A 699 18.71 -31.65 -24.91
C VAL A 699 20.03 -31.01 -24.49
N ALA A 700 19.96 -29.81 -23.90
CA ALA A 700 21.08 -29.25 -23.14
C ALA A 700 20.82 -29.50 -21.65
N PRO A 701 21.78 -30.07 -20.90
CA PRO A 701 21.71 -30.08 -19.44
C PRO A 701 21.69 -28.63 -18.93
N GLN A 702 20.90 -28.37 -17.89
CA GLN A 702 20.94 -27.07 -17.23
C GLN A 702 22.31 -26.91 -16.55
N PRO A 703 22.94 -25.74 -16.64
CA PRO A 703 24.24 -25.58 -16.07
C PRO A 703 24.15 -25.58 -14.55
N LEU A 704 24.93 -26.46 -13.90
CA LEU A 704 25.06 -26.51 -12.45
C LEU A 704 25.59 -25.14 -11.96
N ILE A 705 24.90 -24.44 -11.06
CA ILE A 705 25.44 -23.19 -10.49
C ILE A 705 26.30 -23.54 -9.27
N MET A 706 27.58 -23.20 -9.30
CA MET A 706 28.51 -23.38 -8.18
C MET A 706 29.16 -22.05 -7.79
N THR A 707 29.07 -21.70 -6.50
CA THR A 707 29.79 -20.51 -6.01
C THR A 707 31.28 -20.84 -5.80
N ALA A 708 32.17 -19.86 -6.01
CA ALA A 708 33.60 -20.01 -5.74
C ALA A 708 33.91 -20.46 -4.30
N SER A 709 33.09 -20.01 -3.34
CA SER A 709 33.14 -20.45 -1.94
C SER A 709 32.72 -21.92 -1.78
N ALA A 710 31.68 -22.37 -2.49
CA ALA A 710 31.27 -23.77 -2.50
C ALA A 710 32.32 -24.69 -3.16
N LEU A 711 32.92 -24.27 -4.28
CA LEU A 711 34.04 -24.96 -4.93
C LEU A 711 35.22 -25.14 -3.95
N ASN A 712 35.58 -24.08 -3.21
CA ASN A 712 36.62 -24.15 -2.18
C ASN A 712 36.26 -25.03 -0.98
N LYS A 713 34.98 -25.23 -0.67
CA LYS A 713 34.55 -26.20 0.35
C LYS A 713 34.65 -27.63 -0.16
N SER A 714 34.26 -27.87 -1.42
CA SER A 714 34.28 -29.19 -2.06
C SER A 714 35.68 -29.69 -2.36
N ALA A 715 36.58 -28.85 -2.90
CA ALA A 715 37.96 -29.22 -3.21
C ALA A 715 38.75 -29.67 -1.96
N SER A 716 38.43 -29.10 -0.79
CA SER A 716 39.11 -29.46 0.47
C SER A 716 38.41 -30.56 1.29
N ALA A 717 37.30 -31.15 0.80
CA ALA A 717 36.59 -32.22 1.51
C ALA A 717 37.48 -33.46 1.73
N HIS A 718 38.51 -33.64 0.90
CA HIS A 718 39.47 -34.75 0.97
C HIS A 718 40.57 -34.58 2.05
N THR A 719 40.66 -33.43 2.75
CA THR A 719 41.73 -33.13 3.75
C THR A 719 41.19 -32.54 5.06
N SER A 720 39.94 -32.86 5.41
CA SER A 720 39.14 -32.19 6.45
C SER A 720 39.75 -32.12 7.87
N SER A 721 40.65 -33.04 8.24
CA SER A 721 41.29 -33.06 9.57
C SER A 721 42.43 -32.04 9.72
N VAL A 722 43.15 -31.73 8.63
CA VAL A 722 44.25 -30.76 8.61
C VAL A 722 43.70 -29.33 8.52
N ARG A 723 42.69 -29.11 7.66
CA ARG A 723 42.04 -27.80 7.49
C ARG A 723 41.38 -27.29 8.78
N ARG A 724 40.73 -28.16 9.55
CA ARG A 724 40.11 -27.80 10.85
C ARG A 724 41.15 -27.41 11.91
N ARG A 725 42.37 -27.93 11.80
CA ARG A 725 43.50 -27.63 12.69
C ARG A 725 44.17 -26.30 12.33
N ILE A 726 44.22 -25.96 11.03
CA ILE A 726 44.77 -24.71 10.50
C ILE A 726 43.80 -23.54 10.71
N LEU A 727 42.50 -23.72 10.46
CA LEU A 727 41.51 -22.63 10.59
C LEU A 727 41.13 -22.29 12.05
N GLY A 728 41.42 -23.20 13.00
CA GLY A 728 41.06 -23.04 14.42
C GLY A 728 39.56 -23.18 14.72
N THR A 729 39.21 -23.44 15.98
CA THR A 729 37.81 -23.56 16.45
C THR A 729 37.17 -22.22 16.83
N GLU A 730 37.93 -21.12 16.84
CA GLU A 730 37.47 -19.77 17.17
C GLU A 730 37.17 -18.96 15.90
N ASN A 731 36.19 -19.40 15.11
CA ASN A 731 35.61 -18.51 14.11
C ASN A 731 34.74 -17.48 14.84
N ALA A 732 35.04 -16.19 14.65
CA ALA A 732 34.16 -15.12 15.11
C ALA A 732 32.75 -15.36 14.54
N SER A 733 31.70 -15.12 15.33
CA SER A 733 30.30 -15.27 14.89
C SER A 733 30.09 -14.61 13.53
N THR A 734 29.28 -15.19 12.63
CA THR A 734 29.03 -14.70 11.27
C THR A 734 28.70 -13.19 11.26
N ALA A 735 27.94 -12.71 12.24
CA ALA A 735 27.60 -11.30 12.41
C ALA A 735 28.81 -10.36 12.63
N TYR A 736 29.86 -10.79 13.34
CA TYR A 736 31.08 -10.00 13.54
C TYR A 736 31.85 -9.84 12.24
N GLY A 737 32.03 -10.94 11.50
CA GLY A 737 32.71 -10.92 10.21
C GLY A 737 31.98 -10.06 9.19
N THR A 738 30.66 -10.22 9.09
CA THR A 738 29.81 -9.41 8.19
C THR A 738 29.89 -7.92 8.53
N ALA A 739 29.88 -7.55 9.81
CA ALA A 739 30.01 -6.15 10.22
C ALA A 739 31.37 -5.54 9.88
N VAL A 740 32.47 -6.32 10.00
CA VAL A 740 33.81 -5.89 9.59
C VAL A 740 33.90 -5.69 8.07
N HIS A 741 33.32 -6.61 7.28
CA HIS A 741 33.29 -6.49 5.81
C HIS A 741 32.46 -5.27 5.37
N ALA A 742 31.27 -5.08 5.93
CA ALA A 742 30.42 -3.93 5.63
C ALA A 742 31.08 -2.60 6.02
N ALA A 743 31.79 -2.56 7.15
CA ALA A 743 32.50 -1.36 7.59
C ALA A 743 33.70 -1.04 6.69
N LEU A 744 34.46 -2.05 6.25
CA LEU A 744 35.51 -1.87 5.25
C LEU A 744 34.92 -1.39 3.92
N ALA A 745 33.83 -2.00 3.45
CA ALA A 745 33.12 -1.59 2.23
C ALA A 745 32.69 -0.11 2.25
N GLU A 746 32.23 0.38 3.41
CA GLU A 746 31.82 1.78 3.60
C GLU A 746 32.99 2.76 3.54
N VAL A 747 34.14 2.44 4.15
CA VAL A 747 35.22 3.42 4.34
C VAL A 747 36.39 3.31 3.37
N ILE A 748 36.59 2.16 2.71
CA ILE A 748 37.83 1.88 1.95
C ILE A 748 38.06 2.84 0.76
N ARG A 749 37.00 3.36 0.12
CA ARG A 749 37.13 4.34 -0.99
C ARG A 749 37.42 5.76 -0.51
N SER A 750 37.21 6.00 0.79
CA SER A 750 37.32 7.30 1.44
C SER A 750 38.66 7.51 2.12
N VAL A 751 39.54 6.50 2.10
CA VAL A 751 40.88 6.56 2.69
C VAL A 751 41.72 7.63 1.99
N GLY A 752 42.24 8.58 2.78
CA GLY A 752 43.00 9.73 2.29
C GLY A 752 42.14 10.85 1.69
N LEU A 753 40.80 10.79 1.82
CA LEU A 753 39.87 11.87 1.46
C LEU A 753 39.15 12.46 2.68
N LEU A 754 38.75 11.61 3.62
CA LEU A 754 38.13 12.01 4.88
C LEU A 754 39.17 12.07 5.99
N ASP A 755 38.89 12.86 7.03
CA ASP A 755 39.70 12.86 8.24
C ASP A 755 39.45 11.60 9.10
N ASP A 756 40.37 11.33 10.03
CA ASP A 756 40.30 10.14 10.87
C ASP A 756 39.03 10.10 11.75
N GLN A 757 38.46 11.27 12.11
CA GLN A 757 37.23 11.32 12.92
C GLN A 757 36.01 10.91 12.10
N GLU A 758 35.89 11.37 10.86
CA GLU A 758 34.79 11.00 9.95
C GLU A 758 34.83 9.51 9.60
N ILE A 759 36.03 8.95 9.38
CA ILE A 759 36.20 7.50 9.13
C ILE A 759 35.70 6.70 10.34
N VAL A 760 36.10 7.08 11.55
CA VAL A 760 35.65 6.41 12.79
C VAL A 760 34.12 6.50 12.94
N GLN A 761 33.52 7.66 12.67
CA GLN A 761 32.07 7.84 12.77
C GLN A 761 31.30 6.90 11.82
N ARG A 762 31.76 6.76 10.57
CA ARG A 762 31.14 5.85 9.60
C ARG A 762 31.27 4.39 10.04
N ILE A 763 32.44 3.98 10.51
CA ILE A 763 32.65 2.62 11.04
C ILE A 763 31.68 2.36 12.21
N VAL A 764 31.59 3.27 13.17
CA VAL A 764 30.69 3.13 14.33
C VAL A 764 29.23 3.07 13.91
N SER A 765 28.82 3.84 12.89
CA SER A 765 27.47 3.78 12.34
C SER A 765 27.14 2.41 11.78
N VAL A 766 28.05 1.82 11.00
CA VAL A 766 27.89 0.45 10.48
C VAL A 766 27.85 -0.57 11.62
N MET A 767 28.72 -0.46 12.63
CA MET A 767 28.71 -1.39 13.77
C MET A 767 27.38 -1.35 14.56
N LYS A 768 26.76 -0.16 14.69
CA LYS A 768 25.43 -0.03 15.31
C LYS A 768 24.32 -0.69 14.50
N ALA A 769 24.37 -0.60 13.17
CA ALA A 769 23.39 -1.22 12.29
C ALA A 769 23.42 -2.76 12.36
N HIS A 770 24.55 -3.36 12.73
CA HIS A 770 24.73 -4.81 12.87
C HIS A 770 24.51 -5.34 14.30
N ASP A 771 23.98 -4.53 15.23
CA ASP A 771 23.62 -4.92 16.61
C ASP A 771 24.74 -5.64 17.39
N LEU A 772 26.00 -5.23 17.17
CA LEU A 772 27.13 -5.77 17.92
C LEU A 772 27.17 -5.21 19.35
N ASP A 773 27.47 -6.08 20.34
CA ASP A 773 27.73 -5.63 21.70
C ASP A 773 28.90 -4.62 21.75
N ARG A 774 28.91 -3.75 22.76
CA ARG A 774 29.87 -2.63 22.85
C ARG A 774 31.34 -3.08 22.78
N ASP A 775 31.67 -4.23 23.34
CA ASP A 775 33.05 -4.73 23.35
C ASP A 775 33.46 -5.30 21.99
N LYS A 776 32.57 -6.02 21.31
CA LYS A 776 32.78 -6.50 19.94
C LYS A 776 32.83 -5.36 18.94
N ALA A 777 31.93 -4.39 19.06
CA ALA A 777 31.93 -3.20 18.21
C ALA A 777 33.26 -2.44 18.34
N ARG A 778 33.76 -2.24 19.58
CA ARG A 778 35.06 -1.60 19.81
C ARG A 778 36.22 -2.36 19.17
N LYS A 779 36.24 -3.70 19.30
CA LYS A 779 37.27 -4.55 18.68
C LYS A 779 37.21 -4.52 17.15
N ALA A 780 36.01 -4.63 16.58
CA ALA A 780 35.78 -4.55 15.14
C ALA A 780 36.18 -3.18 14.58
N THR A 781 35.86 -2.08 15.29
CA THR A 781 36.30 -0.73 14.89
C THR A 781 37.82 -0.61 14.88
N ALA A 782 38.51 -1.10 15.92
CA ALA A 782 39.98 -1.11 15.94
C ALA A 782 40.58 -1.96 14.81
N GLU A 783 39.95 -3.09 14.49
CA GLU A 783 40.36 -3.98 13.41
C GLU A 783 40.24 -3.31 12.03
N VAL A 784 39.12 -2.64 11.76
CA VAL A 784 38.90 -1.90 10.50
C VAL A 784 39.89 -0.74 10.37
N LEU A 785 40.11 0.02 11.45
CA LEU A 785 41.06 1.14 11.45
C LEU A 785 42.49 0.67 11.18
N ALA A 786 42.92 -0.44 11.78
CA ALA A 786 44.25 -1.00 11.54
C ALA A 786 44.47 -1.39 10.06
N VAL A 787 43.44 -1.87 9.37
CA VAL A 787 43.51 -2.17 7.93
C VAL A 787 43.58 -0.87 7.12
N VAL A 788 42.72 0.11 7.43
CA VAL A 788 42.69 1.42 6.75
C VAL A 788 44.03 2.16 6.87
N ASP A 789 44.67 2.09 8.03
CA ASP A 789 45.95 2.74 8.30
C ASP A 789 47.16 1.96 7.77
N HIS A 790 46.97 0.73 7.32
CA HIS A 790 48.06 -0.10 6.85
C HIS A 790 48.71 0.47 5.58
N ALA A 791 50.04 0.33 5.48
CA ALA A 791 50.82 0.82 4.34
C ALA A 791 50.28 0.31 3.00
N LEU A 792 49.80 -0.94 2.96
CA LEU A 792 49.12 -1.55 1.82
C LEU A 792 47.96 -0.70 1.29
N VAL A 793 46.99 -0.37 2.15
CA VAL A 793 45.79 0.40 1.78
C VAL A 793 46.17 1.82 1.40
N ARG A 794 47.04 2.46 2.20
CA ARG A 794 47.50 3.84 1.93
C ARG A 794 48.24 3.98 0.61
N GLN A 795 49.02 2.97 0.19
CA GLN A 795 49.71 2.97 -1.10
C GLN A 795 48.76 2.80 -2.30
N HIS A 796 47.57 2.22 -2.10
CA HIS A 796 46.56 1.98 -3.15
C HIS A 796 45.37 2.95 -3.07
N ALA A 797 45.44 3.99 -2.21
CA ALA A 797 44.34 4.89 -1.93
C ALA A 797 43.79 5.63 -3.18
N ASP A 798 44.62 5.87 -4.20
CA ASP A 798 44.20 6.50 -5.45
C ASP A 798 43.34 5.57 -6.33
N VAL A 799 43.71 4.29 -6.44
CA VAL A 799 43.00 3.29 -7.25
C VAL A 799 41.78 2.70 -6.53
N LEU A 800 41.78 2.70 -5.19
CA LEU A 800 40.65 2.26 -4.38
C LEU A 800 39.39 3.12 -4.58
N ARG A 801 39.53 4.38 -5.01
CA ARG A 801 38.40 5.28 -5.27
C ARG A 801 37.44 4.77 -6.35
N THR A 802 37.99 4.09 -7.35
CA THR A 802 37.25 3.52 -8.47
C THR A 802 36.96 2.04 -8.30
N ALA A 803 37.25 1.47 -7.12
CA ALA A 803 37.02 0.06 -6.86
C ALA A 803 35.52 -0.26 -6.88
N VAL A 804 35.19 -1.43 -7.43
CA VAL A 804 33.87 -2.05 -7.33
C VAL A 804 33.86 -2.86 -6.04
N ILE A 805 32.94 -2.53 -5.14
CA ILE A 805 32.77 -3.20 -3.84
C ILE A 805 31.55 -4.10 -3.92
N GLU A 806 31.63 -5.30 -3.34
CA GLU A 806 30.54 -6.29 -3.34
C GLU A 806 30.02 -6.61 -4.75
N GLY A 807 30.94 -6.99 -5.64
CA GLY A 807 30.63 -7.27 -7.04
C GLY A 807 30.42 -8.75 -7.31
N THR A 808 29.29 -9.11 -7.94
CA THR A 808 29.05 -10.47 -8.43
C THR A 808 29.63 -10.66 -9.83
N LEU A 809 30.39 -11.74 -10.03
CA LEU A 809 30.85 -12.20 -11.33
C LEU A 809 30.34 -13.59 -11.62
N THR A 810 29.93 -13.80 -12.87
CA THR A 810 29.36 -15.06 -13.32
C THR A 810 29.98 -15.43 -14.66
N ALA A 811 30.47 -16.67 -14.79
CA ALA A 811 30.92 -17.20 -16.06
C ALA A 811 30.57 -18.68 -16.21
N LEU A 812 30.29 -19.10 -17.44
CA LEU A 812 30.01 -20.49 -17.77
C LEU A 812 31.33 -21.23 -18.03
N HIS A 813 31.58 -22.30 -17.28
CA HIS A 813 32.63 -23.28 -17.55
C HIS A 813 32.00 -24.61 -17.93
N GLN A 814 32.21 -25.06 -19.17
CA GLN A 814 31.54 -26.25 -19.71
C GLN A 814 30.01 -26.16 -19.55
N GLU A 815 29.42 -27.00 -18.68
CA GLU A 815 28.00 -27.06 -18.35
C GLU A 815 27.75 -26.63 -16.89
N THR A 816 28.57 -25.72 -16.35
CA THR A 816 28.45 -25.24 -14.96
C THR A 816 28.64 -23.73 -14.94
N ILE A 817 27.66 -23.01 -14.39
CA ILE A 817 27.79 -21.58 -14.12
C ILE A 817 28.58 -21.44 -12.82
N ILE A 818 29.73 -20.78 -12.87
CA ILE A 818 30.50 -20.43 -11.69
C ILE A 818 30.15 -18.99 -11.32
N GLU A 819 29.81 -18.77 -10.05
CA GLU A 819 29.50 -17.44 -9.51
C GLU A 819 30.47 -17.08 -8.38
N GLY A 820 30.91 -15.82 -8.33
CA GLY A 820 31.77 -15.31 -7.27
C GLY A 820 31.30 -13.94 -6.81
N VAL A 821 31.08 -13.81 -5.50
CA VAL A 821 30.84 -12.52 -4.83
C VAL A 821 32.19 -12.02 -4.30
N LEU A 822 32.70 -10.97 -4.92
CA LEU A 822 33.98 -10.37 -4.57
C LEU A 822 33.78 -9.25 -3.56
N ASP A 823 34.59 -9.23 -2.50
CA ASP A 823 34.54 -8.11 -1.54
C ASP A 823 35.00 -6.80 -2.21
N LEU A 824 36.10 -6.83 -2.97
CA LEU A 824 36.62 -5.66 -3.67
C LEU A 824 37.34 -6.04 -4.98
N ARG A 825 37.08 -5.29 -6.06
CA ARG A 825 37.78 -5.38 -7.36
C ARG A 825 38.23 -3.99 -7.82
N LEU A 826 39.49 -3.86 -8.21
CA LEU A 826 40.05 -2.63 -8.77
C LEU A 826 40.93 -2.90 -10.00
N THR A 827 41.31 -1.86 -10.71
CA THR A 827 42.34 -1.93 -11.76
C THR A 827 43.60 -1.26 -11.24
N ALA A 828 44.70 -2.00 -11.18
CA ALA A 828 46.00 -1.51 -10.73
C ALA A 828 46.62 -0.55 -11.77
N ARG A 829 47.64 0.19 -11.33
CA ARG A 829 48.35 1.18 -12.16
C ARG A 829 49.09 0.55 -13.35
N ASP A 830 49.45 -0.72 -13.25
CA ASP A 830 50.06 -1.52 -14.32
C ASP A 830 49.02 -2.11 -15.30
N GLY A 831 47.73 -1.81 -15.11
CA GLY A 831 46.63 -2.29 -15.95
C GLY A 831 46.09 -3.67 -15.55
N ALA A 832 46.67 -4.34 -14.55
CA ALA A 832 46.16 -5.62 -14.06
C ALA A 832 44.87 -5.42 -13.24
N VAL A 833 43.95 -6.38 -13.30
CA VAL A 833 42.78 -6.38 -12.41
C VAL A 833 43.20 -6.96 -11.07
N GLU A 834 42.96 -6.25 -9.97
CA GLU A 834 43.18 -6.79 -8.62
C GLU A 834 41.87 -7.13 -7.91
N ILE A 835 41.88 -8.23 -7.16
CA ILE A 835 40.78 -8.68 -6.32
C ILE A 835 41.28 -8.75 -4.89
N TRP A 836 40.61 -8.06 -3.98
CA TRP A 836 40.93 -8.07 -2.56
C TRP A 836 39.77 -8.73 -1.82
N ASP A 837 40.07 -9.79 -1.08
CA ASP A 837 39.11 -10.59 -0.34
C ASP A 837 39.49 -10.56 1.15
N TRP A 838 38.57 -10.08 1.99
CA TRP A 838 38.84 -9.83 3.40
C TRP A 838 38.62 -11.11 4.21
N LYS A 839 39.49 -11.32 5.22
CA LYS A 839 39.42 -12.48 6.11
C LYS A 839 39.62 -12.08 7.57
N THR A 840 38.63 -12.39 8.39
CA THR A 840 38.61 -12.16 9.85
C THR A 840 39.15 -13.35 10.66
N ASN A 841 39.86 -14.28 10.01
CA ASN A 841 40.51 -15.43 10.64
C ASN A 841 41.59 -14.99 11.63
N VAL A 842 41.71 -15.70 12.75
CA VAL A 842 42.79 -15.47 13.72
C VAL A 842 44.08 -16.11 13.19
N VAL A 843 45.10 -15.29 12.91
CA VAL A 843 46.43 -15.74 12.50
C VAL A 843 47.43 -15.51 13.64
N ARG A 844 48.48 -16.34 13.75
CA ARG A 844 49.36 -16.38 14.95
C ARG A 844 50.81 -15.99 14.65
N SER A 845 51.19 -16.01 13.39
CA SER A 845 52.52 -15.67 12.89
C SER A 845 52.44 -15.50 11.38
N ALA A 846 53.43 -14.85 10.76
CA ALA A 846 53.53 -14.72 9.30
C ALA A 846 53.45 -16.08 8.58
N ARG A 847 54.08 -17.12 9.15
CA ARG A 847 53.99 -18.50 8.63
C ARG A 847 52.57 -19.06 8.71
N HIS A 848 51.86 -18.81 9.80
CA HIS A 848 50.47 -19.24 9.96
C HIS A 848 49.53 -18.50 8.99
N THR A 849 49.79 -17.22 8.70
CA THR A 849 49.03 -16.46 7.70
C THR A 849 49.11 -17.11 6.31
N ILE A 850 50.31 -17.55 5.91
CA ILE A 850 50.53 -18.26 4.63
C ILE A 850 49.77 -19.60 4.63
N GLU A 851 49.88 -20.39 5.71
CA GLU A 851 49.17 -21.68 5.84
C GLU A 851 47.63 -21.51 5.79
N VAL A 852 47.09 -20.44 6.38
CA VAL A 852 45.64 -20.13 6.31
C VAL A 852 45.25 -19.67 4.91
N ALA A 853 46.09 -18.87 4.23
CA ALA A 853 45.83 -18.40 2.87
C ALA A 853 45.76 -19.56 1.86
N GLU A 854 46.58 -20.60 2.03
CA GLU A 854 46.51 -21.82 1.20
C GLU A 854 45.12 -22.49 1.25
N SER A 855 44.39 -22.38 2.38
CA SER A 855 43.03 -22.92 2.50
C SER A 855 41.95 -22.15 1.72
N TYR A 856 42.33 -21.02 1.12
CA TYR A 856 41.51 -20.19 0.23
C TYR A 856 42.04 -20.18 -1.20
N ALA A 857 43.08 -20.96 -1.51
CA ALA A 857 43.71 -20.97 -2.83
C ALA A 857 42.72 -21.28 -3.96
N THR A 858 41.83 -22.27 -3.79
CA THR A 858 40.81 -22.60 -4.79
C THR A 858 39.82 -21.45 -5.00
N GLN A 859 39.39 -20.78 -3.92
CA GLN A 859 38.52 -19.61 -4.03
C GLN A 859 39.19 -18.47 -4.81
N MET A 860 40.45 -18.17 -4.50
CA MET A 860 41.21 -17.12 -5.17
C MET A 860 41.47 -17.44 -6.64
N ARG A 861 41.73 -18.72 -6.98
CA ARG A 861 41.83 -19.18 -8.37
C ARG A 861 40.52 -18.99 -9.13
N SER A 862 39.40 -19.37 -8.52
CA SER A 862 38.07 -19.19 -9.14
C SER A 862 37.76 -17.71 -9.39
N TYR A 863 38.11 -16.82 -8.46
CA TYR A 863 37.96 -15.38 -8.67
C TYR A 863 38.83 -14.84 -9.80
N ALA A 864 40.09 -15.28 -9.89
CA ALA A 864 40.97 -14.90 -10.99
C ALA A 864 40.41 -15.35 -12.35
N TRP A 865 39.96 -16.61 -12.43
CA TRP A 865 39.33 -17.16 -13.61
C TRP A 865 38.06 -16.40 -14.02
N LEU A 866 37.15 -16.15 -13.07
CA LEU A 866 35.93 -15.39 -13.31
C LEU A 866 36.22 -13.99 -13.85
N CYS A 867 37.23 -13.30 -13.31
CA CYS A 867 37.63 -11.99 -13.81
C CYS A 867 38.15 -12.06 -15.25
N MET A 868 38.97 -13.05 -15.60
CA MET A 868 39.47 -13.18 -16.99
C MET A 868 38.36 -13.52 -17.99
N GLN A 869 37.30 -14.22 -17.56
CA GLN A 869 36.15 -14.54 -18.43
C GLN A 869 35.15 -13.39 -18.53
N ALA A 870 34.83 -12.74 -17.42
CA ALA A 870 33.72 -11.80 -17.31
C ALA A 870 34.13 -10.34 -17.53
N VAL A 871 35.43 -9.99 -17.42
CA VAL A 871 35.93 -8.62 -17.60
C VAL A 871 36.60 -8.49 -18.97
N PRO A 872 36.04 -7.72 -19.91
CA PRO A 872 36.62 -7.55 -21.24
C PRO A 872 38.04 -7.00 -21.20
N GLY A 873 38.97 -7.66 -21.93
CA GLY A 873 40.36 -7.23 -22.02
C GLY A 873 41.23 -7.53 -20.80
N CYS A 874 40.73 -8.34 -19.86
CA CYS A 874 41.48 -8.73 -18.67
C CYS A 874 42.43 -9.90 -18.96
N GLU A 875 43.71 -9.60 -19.16
CA GLU A 875 44.75 -10.62 -19.43
C GLU A 875 45.58 -11.00 -18.19
N ARG A 876 45.56 -10.17 -17.15
CA ARG A 876 46.31 -10.36 -15.89
C ARG A 876 45.44 -10.03 -14.69
N VAL A 877 45.36 -10.97 -13.75
CA VAL A 877 44.62 -10.81 -12.50
C VAL A 877 45.53 -11.03 -11.31
N ARG A 878 45.47 -10.16 -10.31
CA ARG A 878 46.17 -10.30 -9.03
C ARG A 878 45.14 -10.51 -7.94
N THR A 879 45.22 -11.62 -7.20
CA THR A 879 44.33 -11.86 -6.06
C THR A 879 45.07 -11.66 -4.76
N ARG A 880 44.42 -10.99 -3.81
CA ARG A 880 44.98 -10.63 -2.52
C ARG A 880 44.01 -11.01 -1.41
N LEU A 881 44.44 -11.89 -0.52
CA LEU A 881 43.74 -12.18 0.72
C LEU A 881 44.26 -11.25 1.79
N VAL A 882 43.40 -10.41 2.37
CA VAL A 882 43.78 -9.47 3.42
C VAL A 882 43.20 -9.93 4.75
N PHE A 883 44.08 -10.25 5.70
CA PHE A 883 43.72 -10.72 7.03
C PHE A 883 43.56 -9.55 7.98
N THR A 884 42.31 -9.20 8.27
CA THR A 884 41.94 -7.97 9.00
C THR A 884 42.45 -8.00 10.45
N LYS A 885 42.40 -9.16 11.11
CA LYS A 885 42.98 -9.35 12.45
C LYS A 885 44.49 -9.31 12.48
N ALA A 886 45.15 -9.75 11.41
CA ALA A 886 46.61 -9.71 11.31
C ALA A 886 47.11 -8.25 11.35
N ALA A 887 46.39 -7.35 10.67
CA ALA A 887 46.65 -5.92 10.71
C ALA A 887 46.45 -5.34 12.11
N ALA A 888 45.37 -5.71 12.80
CA ALA A 888 45.09 -5.25 14.17
C ALA A 888 46.13 -5.70 15.20
N GLU A 889 46.70 -6.89 15.02
CA GLU A 889 47.72 -7.47 15.90
C GLU A 889 49.15 -7.09 15.52
N GLY A 890 49.35 -6.30 14.45
CA GLY A 890 50.65 -5.80 14.03
C GLY A 890 51.59 -6.84 13.43
N HIS A 891 51.05 -7.88 12.78
CA HIS A 891 51.87 -8.87 12.09
C HIS A 891 52.52 -8.27 10.83
N GLU A 892 53.76 -8.68 10.52
CA GLU A 892 54.53 -8.17 9.37
C GLU A 892 53.90 -8.55 8.02
N VAL A 893 53.14 -9.65 7.97
CA VAL A 893 52.41 -10.12 6.78
C VAL A 893 50.92 -10.09 7.07
N ILE A 894 50.23 -9.10 6.51
CA ILE A 894 48.77 -8.96 6.61
C ILE A 894 48.03 -9.43 5.36
N ASP A 895 48.74 -9.58 4.24
CA ASP A 895 48.18 -10.02 2.97
C ASP A 895 49.01 -11.11 2.31
N VAL A 896 48.33 -11.94 1.53
CA VAL A 896 48.97 -12.93 0.66
C VAL A 896 48.48 -12.68 -0.77
N THR A 897 49.42 -12.31 -1.64
CA THR A 897 49.16 -11.91 -3.02
C THR A 897 49.59 -13.00 -3.99
N HIS A 898 48.77 -13.29 -5.00
CA HIS A 898 49.07 -14.19 -6.11
C HIS A 898 48.79 -13.51 -7.46
N ASP A 899 49.71 -13.62 -8.40
CA ASP A 899 49.56 -13.13 -9.78
C ASP A 899 49.16 -14.28 -10.72
N TRP A 900 48.16 -14.01 -11.56
CA TRP A 900 47.59 -14.96 -12.50
C TRP A 900 47.63 -14.41 -13.92
N ASP A 901 48.01 -15.27 -14.86
CA ASP A 901 47.91 -15.08 -16.30
C ASP A 901 47.31 -16.34 -16.95
N ALA A 902 47.03 -16.27 -18.25
CA ALA A 902 46.44 -17.41 -18.96
C ALA A 902 47.32 -18.68 -18.91
N GLY A 903 48.65 -18.53 -18.79
CA GLY A 903 49.60 -19.64 -18.79
C GLY A 903 49.65 -20.39 -17.46
N ASN A 904 49.61 -19.68 -16.34
CA ASN A 904 49.67 -20.30 -15.01
C ASN A 904 48.29 -20.69 -14.44
N LEU A 905 47.20 -20.15 -14.98
CA LEU A 905 45.84 -20.46 -14.55
C LEU A 905 45.25 -21.67 -15.30
N SER A 906 45.60 -21.86 -16.59
CA SER A 906 45.01 -22.90 -17.45
C SER A 906 45.20 -24.36 -16.98
N PRO A 907 46.38 -24.79 -16.50
CA PRO A 907 46.56 -26.17 -16.02
C PRO A 907 45.80 -26.47 -14.72
N LEU A 908 45.50 -25.45 -13.92
CA LEU A 908 44.89 -25.54 -12.59
C LEU A 908 43.36 -25.37 -12.60
N VAL A 909 42.79 -24.90 -13.70
CA VAL A 909 41.33 -24.86 -13.95
C VAL A 909 40.84 -26.19 -14.52
N ALA A 910 41.74 -26.96 -15.14
CA ALA A 910 41.46 -28.30 -15.65
C ALA A 910 41.49 -29.39 -14.56
N GLU A 911 42.16 -29.12 -13.42
CA GLU A 911 42.18 -29.92 -12.19
C GLU A 911 41.04 -29.50 -11.26
#